data_AF-A0A5N4DSW7-F1
#
_entry.id   AF-A0A5N4DSW7-F1
#
_cell.length_a   1.000
_cell.length_b   1.000
_cell.length_c   1.000
_cell.angle_alpha   90.00
_cell.angle_beta   90.00
_cell.angle_gamma   90.00
#
_symmetry.space_group_name_H-M   'P 1'
#
loop_
_entity.id
_entity.type
_entity.pdbx_description
1 polymer ?
#
loop_
_entity_poly.entity_id
_entity_poly.type
_entity_poly.pdbx_seq_one_letter_code
_entity_poly.pdbx_strand_id
1 'polypeptide(L)'
;MDSAAKDKMQPTIPPGPEWPEQERAEQLARGAALKWASGIFYRPEQLARLGQYRSREVQRTCSLEARIKSVVQSYLEGVKTGVRQLAWALEAMQGAREALSQAHGLLRGMAEAAQTLEPVREQVVQHKQLWALSQLLPRLRAGKFAAVLGLSPPTASHQTPSLIEGLGHQLRPRAVSSPPCLVPAAVAHTQTLIDAQRLLEAYVSLRELEQLQEETWAPLGGLELPVFEGLGPLAEALGQAVEAAAGAAGRLAREDPALLVAAVRVAEVDAGRTTSLEQAPRDWRQRCLRALQEGLERIHFGTLPQPGPGALAEWLEALRVALPAELATAEALVAPCCPPHYKVVQLWAHTLHSSLRRCLQQLLERPELGAADTFTLLQWALHVYLGPEMMGSLELGPEADVSHLEPLLTLENVEQLEATFVAKVQASVTQWLQKVLDGEAAEWGREQEPDTDPSGFYHSPMPAIVLQILEENIRVASMVSESLQQRVHDMALSELSAFLRRALGILEMELVYQGLGMCKSDHRYRSHFCGAQVARQRRATRALALVLKPTFGPSSSSLSVLQPDWVAPGALAPVEAALDELQRRICRLVLEALLLELQPLFAALPSRQWLSSPELLEGVCERTARFCQDFRHVRNPAVQLLLAEAERTVVLQYLRALMQGRLVCRGADERTQAAERLRQDAAQLRELFLGLVRTRWARRWAGVSVVG
;
A
#
# COMPACT_ATOMS: atom_id res chain seq x y z
N MET A 1 -74.44 3.38 -51.21
CA MET A 1 -74.06 3.42 -52.63
C MET A 1 -72.65 3.96 -52.70
N ASP A 2 -71.75 3.08 -53.14
CA ASP A 2 -70.40 3.24 -53.68
C ASP A 2 -69.37 4.01 -52.83
N SER A 3 -68.38 3.36 -52.19
CA SER A 3 -67.29 2.50 -52.70
C SER A 3 -66.38 3.21 -53.70
N ALA A 4 -65.08 3.12 -53.42
CA ALA A 4 -63.94 3.51 -54.26
C ALA A 4 -63.59 5.01 -54.32
N ALA A 5 -62.65 5.42 -53.46
CA ALA A 5 -61.46 6.22 -53.84
C ALA A 5 -60.76 6.79 -52.60
N LYS A 6 -60.03 5.95 -51.86
CA LYS A 6 -58.93 6.42 -51.00
C LYS A 6 -57.93 5.30 -50.77
N ASP A 7 -57.59 4.64 -51.86
CA ASP A 7 -56.48 3.70 -51.93
C ASP A 7 -55.70 4.05 -53.19
N LYS A 8 -54.66 4.87 -53.01
CA LYS A 8 -53.48 5.01 -53.88
C LYS A 8 -52.56 6.09 -53.34
N MET A 9 -51.28 5.74 -53.30
CA MET A 9 -50.12 6.56 -52.95
C MET A 9 -49.78 6.67 -51.45
N GLN A 10 -49.64 5.54 -50.76
CA GLN A 10 -48.48 5.42 -49.87
C GLN A 10 -47.27 5.13 -50.78
N PRO A 11 -46.16 5.87 -50.69
CA PRO A 11 -44.95 5.49 -51.41
C PRO A 11 -44.49 4.15 -50.86
N THR A 12 -44.52 3.12 -51.70
CA THR A 12 -43.93 1.81 -51.42
C THR A 12 -42.43 2.03 -51.26
N ILE A 13 -41.99 2.21 -50.02
CA ILE A 13 -40.57 2.24 -49.68
C ILE A 13 -40.02 0.86 -50.09
N PRO A 14 -38.99 0.77 -50.95
CA PRO A 14 -38.40 -0.51 -51.29
C PRO A 14 -37.91 -1.18 -50.00
N PRO A 15 -38.04 -2.51 -49.86
CA PRO A 15 -37.50 -3.20 -48.68
C PRO A 15 -36.00 -2.87 -48.61
N GLY A 16 -35.63 -2.13 -47.56
CA GLY A 16 -34.23 -1.83 -47.28
C GLY A 16 -33.45 -3.13 -47.06
N PRO A 17 -32.12 -3.11 -47.22
CA PRO A 17 -31.30 -4.31 -47.02
C PRO A 17 -31.61 -4.93 -45.66
N GLU A 18 -32.03 -6.20 -45.66
CA GLU A 18 -32.30 -6.95 -44.44
C GLU A 18 -31.05 -6.91 -43.58
N TRP A 19 -31.17 -6.31 -42.39
CA TRP A 19 -30.03 -6.07 -41.53
C TRP A 19 -29.74 -7.40 -40.80
N PRO A 20 -28.64 -8.12 -41.12
CA PRO A 20 -28.42 -9.46 -40.56
C PRO A 20 -28.25 -9.43 -39.02
N GLU A 21 -27.89 -8.27 -38.47
CA GLU A 21 -27.84 -8.04 -37.02
C GLU A 21 -29.23 -7.91 -36.38
N GLN A 22 -30.23 -7.44 -37.12
CA GLN A 22 -31.62 -7.38 -36.65
C GLN A 22 -32.18 -8.78 -36.43
N GLU A 23 -31.92 -9.72 -37.35
CA GLU A 23 -32.36 -11.10 -37.21
C GLU A 23 -31.68 -11.78 -36.00
N ARG A 24 -30.37 -11.56 -35.82
CA ARG A 24 -29.64 -12.06 -34.63
C ARG A 24 -30.15 -11.44 -33.33
N ALA A 25 -30.41 -10.13 -33.31
CA ALA A 25 -30.95 -9.44 -32.15
C ALA A 25 -32.36 -9.93 -31.81
N GLU A 26 -33.18 -10.19 -32.83
CA GLU A 26 -34.52 -10.74 -32.65
C GLU A 26 -34.47 -12.18 -32.12
N GLN A 27 -33.57 -13.02 -32.62
CA GLN A 27 -33.38 -14.38 -32.10
C GLN A 27 -32.92 -14.37 -30.63
N LEU A 28 -31.98 -13.49 -30.26
CA LEU A 28 -31.53 -13.33 -28.88
C LEU A 28 -32.65 -12.80 -27.97
N ALA A 29 -33.41 -11.80 -28.42
CA ALA A 29 -34.54 -11.24 -27.69
C ALA A 29 -35.65 -12.28 -27.49
N ARG A 30 -35.96 -13.08 -28.52
CA ARG A 30 -36.90 -14.21 -28.42
C ARG A 30 -36.41 -15.25 -27.43
N GLY A 31 -35.12 -15.62 -27.47
CA GLY A 31 -34.52 -16.56 -26.52
C GLY A 31 -34.59 -16.08 -25.06
N ALA A 32 -34.29 -14.80 -24.82
CA ALA A 32 -34.40 -14.18 -23.50
C ALA A 32 -35.85 -14.11 -23.02
N ALA A 33 -36.78 -13.71 -23.90
CA ALA A 33 -38.20 -13.66 -23.61
C ALA A 33 -38.77 -15.05 -23.26
N LEU A 34 -38.34 -16.10 -23.96
CA LEU A 34 -38.74 -17.48 -23.69
C LEU A 34 -38.23 -17.97 -22.32
N LYS A 35 -36.96 -17.67 -21.97
CA LYS A 35 -36.40 -17.99 -20.64
C LYS A 35 -37.13 -17.25 -19.51
N TRP A 36 -37.46 -15.98 -19.74
CA TRP A 36 -38.22 -15.18 -18.78
C TRP A 36 -39.65 -15.72 -18.62
N ALA A 37 -40.32 -16.03 -19.74
CA ALA A 37 -41.67 -16.55 -19.75
C ALA A 37 -41.78 -17.92 -19.07
N SER A 38 -40.79 -18.82 -19.27
CA SER A 38 -40.77 -20.12 -18.61
C SER A 38 -40.59 -20.03 -17.09
N GLY A 39 -39.89 -19.00 -16.59
CA GLY A 39 -39.74 -18.75 -15.16
C GLY A 39 -41.00 -18.16 -14.50
N ILE A 40 -41.78 -17.37 -15.24
CA ILE A 40 -42.91 -16.61 -14.67
C ILE A 40 -44.27 -17.28 -14.87
N PHE A 41 -44.43 -18.05 -15.96
CA PHE A 41 -45.66 -18.76 -16.28
C PHE A 41 -45.44 -20.28 -16.17
N TYR A 42 -44.91 -20.74 -15.04
CA TYR A 42 -44.64 -22.16 -14.80
C TYR A 42 -45.89 -22.96 -14.41
N ARG A 43 -46.99 -22.27 -14.03
CA ARG A 43 -48.31 -22.85 -13.73
C ARG A 43 -49.43 -22.17 -14.53
N PRO A 44 -50.50 -22.90 -14.93
CA PRO A 44 -51.57 -22.36 -15.76
C PRO A 44 -52.36 -21.23 -15.10
N GLU A 45 -52.46 -21.18 -13.77
CA GLU A 45 -53.16 -20.10 -13.05
C GLU A 45 -52.47 -18.73 -13.20
N GLN A 46 -51.16 -18.73 -13.49
CA GLN A 46 -50.36 -17.50 -13.65
C GLN A 46 -50.63 -16.81 -14.99
N LEU A 47 -51.21 -17.51 -15.98
CA LEU A 47 -51.59 -16.95 -17.28
C LEU A 47 -52.72 -15.91 -17.17
N ALA A 48 -53.48 -15.89 -16.08
CA ALA A 48 -54.49 -14.86 -15.83
C ALA A 48 -53.90 -13.43 -15.80
N ARG A 49 -52.61 -13.29 -15.46
CA ARG A 49 -51.90 -12.00 -15.44
C ARG A 49 -51.27 -11.62 -16.79
N LEU A 50 -51.30 -12.50 -17.80
CA LEU A 50 -50.67 -12.28 -19.10
C LEU A 50 -51.22 -11.04 -19.82
N GLY A 51 -52.52 -10.75 -19.70
CA GLY A 51 -53.13 -9.54 -20.27
C GLY A 51 -52.57 -8.25 -19.68
N GLN A 52 -52.26 -8.24 -18.38
CA GLN A 52 -51.65 -7.08 -17.70
C GLN A 52 -50.20 -6.88 -18.15
N TYR A 53 -49.42 -7.97 -18.27
CA TYR A 53 -48.05 -7.90 -18.78
C TYR A 53 -48.02 -7.45 -20.24
N ARG A 54 -48.92 -7.97 -21.09
CA ARG A 54 -49.04 -7.54 -22.48
C ARG A 54 -49.36 -6.04 -22.59
N SER A 55 -50.29 -5.54 -21.77
CA SER A 55 -50.63 -4.11 -21.75
C SER A 55 -49.44 -3.24 -21.32
N ARG A 56 -48.71 -3.66 -20.28
CA ARG A 56 -47.48 -2.97 -19.82
C ARG A 56 -46.39 -2.96 -20.88
N GLU A 57 -46.14 -4.09 -21.54
CA GLU A 57 -45.09 -4.18 -22.56
C GLU A 57 -45.46 -3.37 -23.80
N VAL A 58 -46.72 -3.38 -24.22
CA VAL A 58 -47.22 -2.51 -25.30
C VAL A 58 -47.06 -1.04 -24.95
N GLN A 59 -47.37 -0.63 -23.71
CA GLN A 59 -47.15 0.75 -23.28
C GLN A 59 -45.67 1.11 -23.28
N ARG A 60 -44.80 0.19 -22.86
CA ARG A 60 -43.35 0.35 -22.87
C ARG A 60 -42.82 0.48 -24.30
N THR A 61 -43.22 -0.39 -25.23
CA THR A 61 -42.79 -0.31 -26.63
C THR A 61 -43.27 0.97 -27.28
N CYS A 62 -44.53 1.38 -27.08
CA CYS A 62 -45.02 2.66 -27.59
C CYS A 62 -44.24 3.86 -27.05
N SER A 63 -43.87 3.85 -25.75
CA SER A 63 -43.06 4.92 -25.15
C SER A 63 -41.63 4.95 -25.71
N LEU A 64 -41.01 3.78 -25.92
CA LEU A 64 -39.67 3.65 -26.49
C LEU A 64 -39.67 4.09 -27.96
N GLU A 65 -40.65 3.66 -28.75
CA GLU A 65 -40.80 4.08 -30.14
C GLU A 65 -41.01 5.59 -30.26
N ALA A 66 -41.86 6.19 -29.43
CA ALA A 66 -42.07 7.63 -29.43
C ALA A 66 -40.79 8.39 -29.11
N ARG A 67 -40.03 7.91 -28.11
CA ARG A 67 -38.76 8.50 -27.72
C ARG A 67 -37.70 8.35 -28.81
N ILE A 68 -37.58 7.17 -29.43
CA ILE A 68 -36.65 6.94 -30.55
C ILE A 68 -37.03 7.81 -31.75
N LYS A 69 -38.31 7.90 -32.12
CA LYS A 69 -38.78 8.77 -33.22
C LYS A 69 -38.42 10.23 -32.96
N SER A 70 -38.68 10.73 -31.74
CA SER A 70 -38.33 12.10 -31.35
C SER A 70 -36.82 12.35 -31.42
N VAL A 71 -36.02 11.42 -30.89
CA VAL A 71 -34.55 11.52 -30.91
C VAL A 71 -34.03 11.49 -32.35
N VAL A 72 -34.43 10.52 -33.17
CA VAL A 72 -34.02 10.40 -34.58
C VAL A 72 -34.43 11.64 -35.37
N GLN A 73 -35.63 12.18 -35.12
CA GLN A 73 -36.07 13.40 -35.79
C GLN A 73 -35.25 14.62 -35.37
N SER A 74 -34.90 14.73 -34.09
CA SER A 74 -33.99 15.80 -33.62
C SER A 74 -32.60 15.68 -34.24
N TYR A 75 -32.06 14.46 -34.38
CA TYR A 75 -30.80 14.21 -35.07
C TYR A 75 -30.88 14.57 -36.55
N LEU A 76 -31.94 14.17 -37.25
CA LEU A 76 -32.14 14.49 -38.66
C LEU A 76 -32.25 16.01 -38.90
N GLU A 77 -32.99 16.73 -38.06
CA GLU A 77 -33.09 18.18 -38.16
C GLU A 77 -31.76 18.86 -37.79
N GLY A 78 -31.03 18.33 -36.81
CA GLY A 78 -29.67 18.77 -36.48
C GLY A 78 -28.70 18.60 -37.67
N VAL A 79 -28.68 17.42 -38.29
CA VAL A 79 -27.85 17.12 -39.48
C VAL A 79 -28.25 18.01 -40.65
N LYS A 80 -29.54 18.15 -40.94
CA LYS A 80 -30.04 19.01 -42.01
C LYS A 80 -29.66 20.47 -41.80
N THR A 81 -29.72 20.96 -40.56
CA THR A 81 -29.30 22.31 -40.20
C THR A 81 -27.78 22.46 -40.36
N GLY A 82 -27.00 21.49 -39.89
CA GLY A 82 -25.55 21.46 -40.06
C GLY A 82 -25.12 21.46 -41.54
N VAL A 83 -25.77 20.67 -42.38
CA VAL A 83 -25.52 20.65 -43.83
C VAL A 83 -25.84 22.00 -44.48
N ARG A 84 -26.94 22.64 -44.09
CA ARG A 84 -27.28 24.00 -44.58
C ARG A 84 -26.24 25.04 -44.14
N GLN A 85 -25.81 24.98 -42.88
CA GLN A 85 -24.77 25.87 -42.36
C GLN A 85 -23.43 25.65 -43.08
N LEU A 86 -23.06 24.41 -43.38
CA LEU A 86 -21.87 24.09 -44.16
C LEU A 86 -21.97 24.60 -45.60
N ALA A 87 -23.14 24.47 -46.24
CA ALA A 87 -23.37 25.02 -47.57
C ALA A 87 -23.22 26.55 -47.58
N TRP A 88 -23.84 27.25 -46.62
CA TRP A 88 -23.68 28.70 -46.47
C TRP A 88 -22.24 29.12 -46.15
N ALA A 89 -21.55 28.38 -45.30
CA ALA A 89 -20.14 28.64 -45.01
C ALA A 89 -19.27 28.46 -46.24
N LEU A 90 -19.56 27.47 -47.09
CA LEU A 90 -18.85 27.22 -48.33
C LEU A 90 -19.09 28.34 -49.35
N GLU A 91 -20.33 28.79 -49.51
CA GLU A 91 -20.66 29.96 -50.34
C GLU A 91 -19.98 31.24 -49.82
N ALA A 92 -20.01 31.48 -48.51
CA ALA A 92 -19.35 32.62 -47.88
C ALA A 92 -17.83 32.57 -48.05
N MET A 93 -17.22 31.38 -47.92
CA MET A 93 -15.78 31.18 -48.15
C MET A 93 -15.40 31.36 -49.61
N GLN A 94 -16.26 30.97 -50.56
CA GLN A 94 -16.06 31.24 -51.98
C GLN A 94 -16.13 32.75 -52.26
N GLY A 95 -17.15 33.44 -51.73
CA GLY A 95 -17.26 34.90 -51.83
C GLY A 95 -16.07 35.62 -51.18
N ALA A 96 -15.61 35.15 -50.01
CA ALA A 96 -14.41 35.68 -49.35
C ALA A 96 -13.15 35.40 -50.18
N ARG A 97 -13.03 34.24 -50.82
CA ARG A 97 -11.91 33.89 -51.69
C ARG A 97 -11.87 34.75 -52.95
N GLU A 98 -13.03 35.04 -53.54
CA GLU A 98 -13.15 35.96 -54.68
C GLU A 98 -12.84 37.41 -54.27
N ALA A 99 -13.36 37.86 -53.13
CA ALA A 99 -13.02 39.17 -52.58
C ALA A 99 -11.51 39.27 -52.25
N LEU A 100 -10.92 38.21 -51.69
CA LEU A 100 -9.48 38.13 -51.42
C LEU A 100 -8.64 38.06 -52.69
N SER A 101 -9.11 37.43 -53.76
CA SER A 101 -8.39 37.39 -55.04
C SER A 101 -8.44 38.74 -55.74
N GLN A 102 -9.59 39.43 -55.69
CA GLN A 102 -9.73 40.81 -56.16
C GLN A 102 -8.85 41.76 -55.34
N ALA A 103 -8.88 41.65 -54.00
CA ALA A 103 -8.01 42.40 -53.11
C ALA A 103 -6.53 42.09 -53.36
N HIS A 104 -6.15 40.83 -53.59
CA HIS A 104 -4.79 40.46 -53.98
C HIS A 104 -4.38 41.07 -55.32
N GLY A 105 -5.29 41.13 -56.30
CA GLY A 105 -5.03 41.78 -57.58
C GLY A 105 -4.78 43.28 -57.41
N LEU A 106 -5.64 43.96 -56.63
CA LEU A 106 -5.48 45.37 -56.28
C LEU A 106 -4.21 45.62 -55.46
N LEU A 107 -3.92 44.77 -54.48
CA LEU A 107 -2.71 44.84 -53.66
C LEU A 107 -1.44 44.54 -54.47
N ARG A 108 -1.49 43.65 -55.46
CA ARG A 108 -0.38 43.41 -56.39
C ARG A 108 -0.15 44.63 -57.28
N GLY A 109 -1.20 45.23 -57.83
CA GLY A 109 -1.09 46.50 -58.56
C GLY A 109 -0.58 47.64 -57.67
N MET A 110 -1.00 47.69 -56.41
CA MET A 110 -0.45 48.60 -55.41
C MET A 110 0.98 48.26 -55.01
N ALA A 111 1.40 47.00 -55.02
CA ALA A 111 2.76 46.57 -54.71
C ALA A 111 3.72 46.90 -55.85
N GLU A 112 3.28 46.73 -57.11
CA GLU A 112 4.00 47.19 -58.31
C GLU A 112 4.13 48.73 -58.30
N ALA A 113 3.08 49.45 -57.89
CA ALA A 113 3.13 50.89 -57.67
C ALA A 113 3.94 51.28 -56.41
N ALA A 114 4.00 50.43 -55.38
CA ALA A 114 4.82 50.66 -54.20
C ALA A 114 6.31 50.44 -54.49
N GLN A 115 6.66 49.48 -55.36
CA GLN A 115 8.02 49.24 -55.84
C GLN A 115 8.59 50.42 -56.62
N THR A 116 7.76 51.14 -57.37
CA THR A 116 8.18 52.40 -58.02
C THR A 116 8.35 53.55 -57.02
N LEU A 117 7.75 53.44 -55.82
CA LEU A 117 7.84 54.39 -54.71
C LEU A 117 8.78 53.91 -53.57
N GLU A 118 9.44 52.75 -53.71
CA GLU A 118 10.39 52.18 -52.75
C GLU A 118 11.45 53.21 -52.29
N PRO A 119 12.14 53.95 -53.20
CA PRO A 119 13.14 54.93 -52.77
C PRO A 119 12.53 56.11 -51.99
N VAL A 120 11.27 56.46 -52.27
CA VAL A 120 10.56 57.51 -51.52
C VAL A 120 10.10 56.98 -50.16
N ARG A 121 9.68 55.71 -50.07
CA ARG A 121 9.33 55.04 -48.81
C ARG A 121 10.55 54.90 -47.91
N GLU A 122 11.70 54.49 -48.44
CA GLU A 122 12.95 54.43 -47.68
C GLU A 122 13.34 55.79 -47.12
N GLN A 123 13.25 56.86 -47.93
CA GLN A 123 13.50 58.23 -47.46
C GLN A 123 12.47 58.69 -46.43
N VAL A 124 11.20 58.33 -46.58
CA VAL A 124 10.14 58.65 -45.60
C VAL A 124 10.30 57.84 -44.32
N VAL A 125 10.75 56.58 -44.38
CA VAL A 125 11.06 55.77 -43.20
C VAL A 125 12.27 56.34 -42.49
N GLN A 126 13.35 56.69 -43.19
CA GLN A 126 14.51 57.35 -42.61
C GLN A 126 14.14 58.71 -42.00
N HIS A 127 13.32 59.51 -42.68
CA HIS A 127 12.82 60.79 -42.15
C HIS A 127 11.92 60.59 -40.93
N LYS A 128 11.03 59.59 -40.93
CA LYS A 128 10.19 59.24 -39.78
C LYS A 128 11.00 58.71 -38.60
N GLN A 129 12.02 57.88 -38.85
CA GLN A 129 12.94 57.37 -37.84
C GLN A 129 13.78 58.49 -37.25
N LEU A 130 14.34 59.39 -38.09
CA LEU A 130 15.11 60.56 -37.63
C LEU A 130 14.23 61.57 -36.89
N TRP A 131 13.01 61.79 -37.36
CA TRP A 131 12.04 62.65 -36.68
C TRP A 131 11.61 62.05 -35.33
N ALA A 132 11.29 60.75 -35.28
CA ALA A 132 11.01 60.05 -34.04
C ALA A 132 12.21 60.08 -33.08
N LEU A 133 13.43 59.84 -33.56
CA LEU A 133 14.65 59.98 -32.78
C LEU A 133 14.81 61.39 -32.21
N SER A 134 14.51 62.43 -33.00
CA SER A 134 14.57 63.83 -32.52
C SER A 134 13.55 64.14 -31.43
N GLN A 135 12.37 63.50 -31.46
CA GLN A 135 11.32 63.63 -30.44
C GLN A 135 11.58 62.76 -29.20
N LEU A 136 12.24 61.60 -29.37
CA LEU A 136 12.58 60.65 -28.31
C LEU A 136 13.88 61.01 -27.57
N LEU A 137 14.82 61.70 -28.22
CA LEU A 137 16.10 62.15 -27.66
C LEU A 137 15.95 62.96 -26.35
N PRO A 138 15.02 63.93 -26.25
CA PRO A 138 14.74 64.61 -24.98
C PRO A 138 14.22 63.67 -23.90
N ARG A 139 13.45 62.63 -24.23
CA ARG A 139 12.90 61.68 -23.24
C ARG A 139 13.94 60.66 -22.77
N LEU A 140 14.88 60.26 -23.64
CA LEU A 140 16.04 59.45 -23.26
C LEU A 140 17.06 60.24 -22.41
N ARG A 141 17.10 61.57 -22.58
CA ARG A 141 18.01 62.49 -21.86
C ARG A 141 17.39 63.21 -20.65
N ALA A 142 16.06 63.26 -20.53
CA ALA A 142 15.34 64.00 -19.50
C ALA A 142 14.07 63.28 -19.02
N GLY A 143 13.93 61.97 -19.30
CA GLY A 143 12.79 61.18 -18.86
C GLY A 143 12.53 61.32 -17.36
N LYS A 144 11.30 61.00 -16.93
CA LYS A 144 10.78 61.12 -15.56
C LYS A 144 11.70 60.57 -14.43
N PHE A 145 12.76 59.84 -14.79
CA PHE A 145 13.85 59.34 -13.94
C PHE A 145 14.61 60.40 -13.13
N ALA A 146 14.57 61.69 -13.48
CA ALA A 146 15.15 62.73 -12.62
C ALA A 146 14.51 62.74 -11.21
N ALA A 147 13.21 62.46 -11.12
CA ALA A 147 12.50 62.33 -9.85
C ALA A 147 12.82 61.02 -9.11
N VAL A 148 12.99 59.91 -9.85
CA VAL A 148 13.35 58.58 -9.30
C VAL A 148 14.78 58.56 -8.74
N LEU A 149 15.71 59.28 -9.39
CA LEU A 149 17.10 59.40 -8.95
C LEU A 149 17.34 60.53 -7.92
N GLY A 150 16.28 61.19 -7.44
CA GLY A 150 16.39 62.27 -6.45
C GLY A 150 17.10 63.55 -6.95
N LEU A 151 17.21 63.74 -8.26
CA LEU A 151 17.84 64.92 -8.87
C LEU A 151 16.79 66.03 -9.04
N SER A 152 16.94 67.14 -8.29
CA SER A 152 16.06 68.31 -8.44
C SER A 152 16.11 68.88 -9.86
N PRO A 153 14.97 69.30 -10.44
CA PRO A 153 14.96 69.91 -11.77
C PRO A 153 15.69 71.26 -11.72
N PRO A 154 16.45 71.65 -12.76
CA PRO A 154 16.99 72.99 -12.85
C PRO A 154 15.83 73.98 -13.00
N THR A 155 15.67 74.86 -12.01
CA THR A 155 14.72 75.97 -12.02
C THR A 155 14.96 76.85 -13.24
N ALA A 156 14.00 76.87 -14.17
CA ALA A 156 13.96 77.82 -15.27
C ALA A 156 13.59 79.22 -14.71
N SER A 157 14.58 80.09 -14.57
CA SER A 157 14.35 81.52 -14.32
C SER A 157 13.95 82.19 -15.64
N HIS A 158 12.73 82.74 -15.66
CA HIS A 158 12.31 83.75 -16.63
C HIS A 158 13.30 84.90 -16.66
N GLN A 159 13.82 85.23 -17.84
CA GLN A 159 14.20 86.58 -18.24
C GLN A 159 14.44 86.62 -19.75
N THR A 160 13.56 87.29 -20.49
CA THR A 160 13.87 87.93 -21.76
C THR A 160 14.92 89.03 -21.51
N PRO A 161 15.83 89.30 -22.45
CA PRO A 161 15.55 90.42 -23.35
C PRO A 161 16.04 90.24 -24.80
N SER A 162 15.46 91.10 -25.63
CA SER A 162 15.82 91.53 -26.97
C SER A 162 17.32 91.84 -27.20
N LEU A 163 17.84 91.54 -28.39
CA LEU A 163 18.35 92.53 -29.37
C LEU A 163 19.00 91.82 -30.57
N ILE A 164 18.75 92.39 -31.74
CA ILE A 164 19.29 92.04 -33.05
C ILE A 164 20.73 92.60 -33.18
N GLU A 165 21.52 91.91 -34.01
CA GLU A 165 22.75 92.36 -34.70
C GLU A 165 24.09 92.41 -33.94
N GLY A 166 25.08 91.74 -34.55
CA GLY A 166 26.48 92.15 -34.46
C GLY A 166 27.49 91.02 -34.20
N LEU A 167 28.13 90.55 -35.28
CA LEU A 167 29.49 90.01 -35.33
C LEU A 167 29.68 88.63 -34.66
N GLY A 168 29.95 87.53 -35.37
CA GLY A 168 31.02 87.43 -36.36
C GLY A 168 32.38 87.46 -35.67
N HIS A 169 32.71 86.43 -34.86
CA HIS A 169 34.02 85.77 -34.74
C HIS A 169 34.09 84.92 -33.45
N GLN A 170 34.76 83.76 -33.55
CA GLN A 170 35.12 82.80 -32.49
C GLN A 170 34.17 81.62 -32.23
N LEU A 171 34.05 80.73 -33.22
CA LEU A 171 33.77 79.33 -32.99
C LEU A 171 35.07 78.60 -32.64
N ARG A 172 35.39 78.51 -31.34
CA ARG A 172 36.13 77.36 -30.78
C ARG A 172 35.08 76.34 -30.32
N PRO A 173 35.18 75.05 -30.65
CA PRO A 173 34.27 74.05 -30.12
C PRO A 173 34.62 73.84 -28.64
N ARG A 174 33.83 74.45 -27.75
CA ARG A 174 33.79 74.05 -26.34
C ARG A 174 33.12 72.68 -26.34
N ALA A 175 33.84 71.65 -25.93
CA ALA A 175 33.30 70.32 -25.70
C ALA A 175 32.14 70.43 -24.71
N VAL A 176 30.92 70.47 -25.22
CA VAL A 176 29.72 70.28 -24.42
C VAL A 176 29.75 68.80 -24.07
N SER A 177 30.14 68.49 -22.83
CA SER A 177 29.94 67.17 -22.25
C SER A 177 28.47 66.80 -22.45
N SER A 178 28.22 65.87 -23.36
CA SER A 178 26.91 65.25 -23.56
C SER A 178 26.35 64.88 -22.18
N PRO A 179 25.12 65.28 -21.82
CA PRO A 179 24.53 64.79 -20.57
C PRO A 179 24.47 63.25 -20.66
N PRO A 180 24.85 62.53 -19.59
CA PRO A 180 24.86 61.07 -19.61
C PRO A 180 23.44 60.57 -19.89
N CYS A 181 23.33 59.53 -20.72
CA CYS A 181 22.06 58.83 -20.91
C CYS A 181 21.57 58.35 -19.53
N LEU A 182 20.34 58.71 -19.15
CA LEU A 182 19.80 58.36 -17.83
C LEU A 182 19.39 56.88 -17.72
N VAL A 183 19.25 56.17 -18.85
CA VAL A 183 18.78 54.77 -18.88
C VAL A 183 19.75 53.82 -18.16
N PRO A 184 21.08 53.81 -18.41
CA PRO A 184 22.01 52.98 -17.62
C PRO A 184 22.04 53.33 -16.12
N ALA A 185 21.88 54.62 -15.78
CA ALA A 185 21.81 55.05 -14.37
C ALA A 185 20.52 54.57 -13.69
N ALA A 186 19.39 54.58 -14.41
CA ALA A 186 18.14 54.01 -13.96
C ALA A 186 18.22 52.49 -13.79
N VAL A 187 18.86 51.77 -14.72
CA VAL A 187 19.12 50.31 -14.61
C VAL A 187 19.97 49.98 -13.37
N ALA A 188 21.02 50.77 -13.10
CA ALA A 188 21.82 50.61 -11.89
C ALA A 188 21.00 50.89 -10.62
N HIS A 189 20.16 51.93 -10.63
CA HIS A 189 19.28 52.24 -9.50
C HIS A 189 18.25 51.13 -9.24
N THR A 190 17.63 50.59 -10.29
CA THR A 190 16.71 49.44 -10.15
C THR A 190 17.41 48.22 -9.58
N GLN A 191 18.67 47.97 -9.94
CA GLN A 191 19.44 46.89 -9.32
C GLN A 191 19.63 47.13 -7.82
N THR A 192 19.98 48.36 -7.41
CA THR A 192 20.10 48.68 -5.97
C THR A 192 18.79 48.52 -5.19
N LEU A 193 17.64 48.75 -5.84
CA LEU A 193 16.32 48.52 -5.24
C LEU A 193 16.02 47.03 -5.08
N ILE A 194 16.44 46.19 -6.03
CA ILE A 194 16.35 44.73 -5.94
C ILE A 194 17.22 44.23 -4.78
N ASP A 195 18.47 44.69 -4.71
CA ASP A 195 19.42 44.32 -3.66
C ASP A 195 18.92 44.76 -2.27
N ALA A 196 18.20 45.89 -2.20
CA ALA A 196 17.54 46.40 -0.99
C ALA A 196 16.15 45.77 -0.72
N GLN A 197 15.74 44.76 -1.48
CA GLN A 197 14.46 44.04 -1.34
C GLN A 197 13.19 44.91 -1.52
N ARG A 198 13.29 46.08 -2.17
CA ARG A 198 12.15 46.97 -2.47
C ARG A 198 11.50 46.58 -3.81
N LEU A 199 10.93 45.38 -3.85
CA LEU A 199 10.48 44.71 -5.09
C LEU A 199 9.43 45.49 -5.88
N LEU A 200 8.47 46.16 -5.22
CA LEU A 200 7.44 46.95 -5.91
C LEU A 200 8.02 48.15 -6.64
N GLU A 201 8.97 48.85 -6.02
CA GLU A 201 9.60 50.04 -6.59
C GLU A 201 10.57 49.66 -7.71
N ALA A 202 11.30 48.56 -7.53
CA ALA A 202 12.11 47.96 -8.59
C ALA A 202 11.23 47.58 -9.78
N TYR A 203 10.05 47.00 -9.56
CA TYR A 203 9.12 46.64 -10.63
C TYR A 203 8.56 47.87 -11.36
N VAL A 204 8.10 48.89 -10.64
CA VAL A 204 7.62 50.15 -11.26
C VAL A 204 8.72 50.77 -12.13
N SER A 205 9.95 50.80 -11.62
CA SER A 205 11.08 51.37 -12.34
C SER A 205 11.47 50.54 -13.57
N LEU A 206 11.46 49.20 -13.48
CA LEU A 206 11.62 48.31 -14.63
C LEU A 206 10.53 48.57 -15.69
N ARG A 207 9.29 48.80 -15.24
CA ARG A 207 8.16 49.08 -16.14
C ARG A 207 8.25 50.39 -16.87
N GLU A 208 8.74 51.43 -16.23
CA GLU A 208 8.99 52.70 -16.91
C GLU A 208 10.05 52.53 -18.00
N LEU A 209 11.07 51.69 -17.76
CA LEU A 209 12.12 51.41 -18.76
C LEU A 209 11.61 50.54 -19.92
N GLU A 210 10.82 49.50 -19.64
CA GLU A 210 10.21 48.67 -20.67
C GLU A 210 9.19 49.45 -21.52
N GLN A 211 8.39 50.31 -20.89
CA GLN A 211 7.47 51.19 -21.61
C GLN A 211 8.24 52.16 -22.52
N LEU A 212 9.37 52.70 -22.06
CA LEU A 212 10.23 53.51 -22.92
C LEU A 212 10.81 52.69 -24.08
N GLN A 213 11.18 51.42 -23.85
CA GLN A 213 11.64 50.54 -24.92
C GLN A 213 10.53 50.34 -25.96
N GLU A 214 9.31 49.98 -25.56
CA GLU A 214 8.14 49.81 -26.43
C GLU A 214 7.83 51.10 -27.23
N GLU A 215 7.84 52.25 -26.57
CA GLU A 215 7.61 53.56 -27.20
C GLU A 215 8.72 53.93 -28.19
N THR A 216 9.95 53.45 -27.99
CA THR A 216 11.06 53.63 -28.95
C THR A 216 11.07 52.58 -30.05
N TRP A 217 10.51 51.39 -29.81
CA TRP A 217 10.54 50.25 -30.72
C TRP A 217 9.72 50.48 -32.00
N ALA A 218 8.45 50.88 -31.84
CA ALA A 218 7.54 51.07 -32.97
C ALA A 218 7.97 52.20 -33.94
N PRO A 219 8.46 53.37 -33.48
CA PRO A 219 8.93 54.43 -34.37
C PRO A 219 10.26 54.14 -35.06
N LEU A 220 11.10 53.27 -34.47
CA LEU A 220 12.41 52.90 -35.03
C LEU A 220 12.33 51.77 -36.06
N GLY A 221 11.15 51.19 -36.29
CA GLY A 221 10.97 50.11 -37.25
C GLY A 221 11.61 48.79 -36.81
N GLY A 222 11.68 48.53 -35.49
CA GLY A 222 12.20 47.29 -34.96
C GLY A 222 13.73 47.23 -34.79
N LEU A 223 14.38 48.38 -34.58
CA LEU A 223 15.81 48.43 -34.23
C LEU A 223 15.98 48.53 -32.71
N GLU A 224 16.67 47.56 -32.11
CA GLU A 224 16.96 47.56 -30.67
C GLU A 224 18.14 48.50 -30.40
N LEU A 225 17.94 49.46 -29.51
CA LEU A 225 19.02 50.34 -29.08
C LEU A 225 19.88 49.62 -28.04
N PRO A 226 21.23 49.65 -28.14
CA PRO A 226 22.13 48.98 -27.18
C PRO A 226 21.99 49.51 -25.75
N VAL A 227 21.39 50.67 -25.58
CA VAL A 227 21.11 51.30 -24.28
C VAL A 227 20.13 50.47 -23.43
N PHE A 228 19.33 49.59 -24.05
CA PHE A 228 18.34 48.74 -23.38
C PHE A 228 18.80 47.28 -23.16
N GLU A 229 20.03 46.90 -23.54
CA GLU A 229 20.56 45.53 -23.37
C GLU A 229 20.54 45.06 -21.90
N GLY A 230 20.64 45.98 -20.94
CA GLY A 230 20.59 45.69 -19.50
C GLY A 230 19.21 45.32 -18.95
N LEU A 231 18.12 45.46 -19.72
CA LEU A 231 16.76 45.20 -19.24
C LEU A 231 16.46 43.71 -19.05
N GLY A 232 16.97 42.85 -19.92
CA GLY A 232 16.79 41.39 -19.80
C GLY A 232 17.38 40.84 -18.50
N PRO A 233 18.69 41.07 -18.22
CA PRO A 233 19.32 40.65 -16.97
C PRO A 233 18.66 41.24 -15.73
N LEU A 234 18.24 42.52 -15.78
CA LEU A 234 17.56 43.18 -14.67
C LEU A 234 16.18 42.55 -14.38
N ALA A 235 15.41 42.23 -15.43
CA ALA A 235 14.15 41.51 -15.30
C ALA A 235 14.35 40.12 -14.69
N GLU A 236 15.38 39.39 -15.11
CA GLU A 236 15.70 38.08 -14.54
C GLU A 236 16.15 38.19 -13.08
N ALA A 237 16.95 39.20 -12.71
CA ALA A 237 17.33 39.46 -11.33
C ALA A 237 16.12 39.76 -10.43
N LEU A 238 15.16 40.55 -10.92
CA LEU A 238 13.90 40.78 -10.21
C LEU A 238 13.07 39.50 -10.08
N GLY A 239 13.02 38.68 -11.14
CA GLY A 239 12.36 37.37 -11.11
C GLY A 239 12.96 36.44 -10.06
N GLN A 240 14.29 36.35 -9.99
CA GLN A 240 15.00 35.58 -8.98
C GLN A 240 14.75 36.10 -7.56
N ALA A 241 14.67 37.43 -7.38
CA ALA A 241 14.33 38.01 -6.08
C ALA A 241 12.88 37.69 -5.64
N VAL A 242 11.94 37.68 -6.59
CA VAL A 242 10.55 37.24 -6.36
C VAL A 242 10.51 35.76 -6.00
N GLU A 243 11.24 34.90 -6.70
CA GLU A 243 11.36 33.47 -6.38
C GLU A 243 12.00 33.23 -5.01
N ALA A 244 13.06 33.97 -4.67
CA ALA A 244 13.71 33.86 -3.37
C ALA A 244 12.77 34.25 -2.22
N ALA A 245 12.00 35.33 -2.39
CA ALA A 245 10.97 35.73 -1.43
C ALA A 245 9.84 34.70 -1.33
N ALA A 246 9.33 34.21 -2.47
CA ALA A 246 8.32 33.16 -2.51
C ALA A 246 8.81 31.86 -1.82
N GLY A 247 10.04 31.43 -2.08
CA GLY A 247 10.64 30.26 -1.43
C GLY A 247 10.92 30.42 0.06
N ALA A 248 10.89 31.65 0.58
CA ALA A 248 11.01 31.96 2.01
C ALA A 248 9.66 32.33 2.65
N ALA A 249 8.52 32.09 1.97
CA ALA A 249 7.20 32.56 2.39
C ALA A 249 6.82 32.20 3.84
N GLY A 250 7.12 30.98 4.30
CA GLY A 250 6.81 30.59 5.69
C GLY A 250 7.60 31.37 6.76
N ARG A 251 8.83 31.82 6.46
CA ARG A 251 9.58 32.70 7.37
C ARG A 251 9.16 34.16 7.22
N LEU A 252 9.05 34.63 5.97
CA LEU A 252 8.65 36.00 5.68
C LEU A 252 7.26 36.32 6.20
N ALA A 253 6.30 35.40 6.14
CA ALA A 253 4.98 35.63 6.72
C ALA A 253 5.02 35.84 8.25
N ARG A 254 6.05 35.36 8.94
CA ARG A 254 6.27 35.55 10.38
C ARG A 254 7.08 36.82 10.69
N GLU A 255 8.09 37.12 9.85
CA GLU A 255 9.06 38.20 10.10
C GLU A 255 8.72 39.51 9.35
N ASP A 256 8.40 39.44 8.06
CA ASP A 256 8.08 40.56 7.19
C ASP A 256 7.06 40.17 6.09
N PRO A 257 5.75 40.21 6.41
CA PRO A 257 4.70 39.85 5.45
C PRO A 257 4.59 40.86 4.30
N ALA A 258 5.08 42.10 4.47
CA ALA A 258 5.00 43.12 3.43
C ALA A 258 5.89 42.75 2.24
N LEU A 259 7.06 42.18 2.49
CA LEU A 259 7.95 41.67 1.44
C LEU A 259 7.29 40.55 0.62
N LEU A 260 6.64 39.60 1.29
CA LEU A 260 5.95 38.50 0.63
C LEU A 260 4.79 39.00 -0.25
N VAL A 261 3.96 39.90 0.27
CA VAL A 261 2.86 40.52 -0.49
C VAL A 261 3.41 41.30 -1.69
N ALA A 262 4.51 42.02 -1.52
CA ALA A 262 5.19 42.73 -2.60
C ALA A 262 5.62 41.77 -3.71
N ALA A 263 6.28 40.65 -3.38
CA ALA A 263 6.72 39.65 -4.34
C ALA A 263 5.55 39.02 -5.11
N VAL A 264 4.51 38.57 -4.40
CA VAL A 264 3.33 37.94 -5.01
C VAL A 264 2.58 38.92 -5.91
N ARG A 265 2.49 40.19 -5.49
CA ARG A 265 1.83 41.23 -6.28
C ARG A 265 2.60 41.57 -7.56
N VAL A 266 3.94 41.60 -7.51
CA VAL A 266 4.76 41.76 -8.71
C VAL A 266 4.51 40.61 -9.69
N ALA A 267 4.49 39.36 -9.20
CA ALA A 267 4.24 38.18 -10.04
C ALA A 267 2.84 38.18 -10.69
N GLU A 268 1.80 38.57 -9.95
CA GLU A 268 0.42 38.65 -10.47
C GLU A 268 0.22 39.77 -11.48
N VAL A 269 0.77 40.95 -11.21
CA VAL A 269 0.66 42.09 -12.13
C VAL A 269 1.39 41.81 -13.44
N ASP A 270 2.50 41.06 -13.39
CA ASP A 270 3.23 40.67 -14.59
C ASP A 270 2.49 39.61 -15.42
N ALA A 271 1.87 38.62 -14.76
CA ALA A 271 1.14 37.55 -15.43
C ALA A 271 -0.09 38.02 -16.23
N GLY A 272 -0.67 39.17 -15.88
CA GLY A 272 -1.76 39.79 -16.62
C GLY A 272 -1.36 40.50 -17.91
N ARG A 273 -0.08 40.48 -18.31
CA ARG A 273 0.40 41.20 -19.51
C ARG A 273 0.35 40.38 -20.79
N THR A 274 -0.11 41.07 -21.83
CA THR A 274 0.24 40.81 -23.23
C THR A 274 1.34 41.78 -23.62
N THR A 275 2.60 41.32 -23.72
CA THR A 275 3.69 42.14 -24.26
C THR A 275 3.44 42.42 -25.74
N SER A 276 3.64 43.66 -26.18
CA SER A 276 3.50 44.04 -27.60
C SER A 276 4.72 43.64 -28.43
N LEU A 277 5.87 43.44 -27.78
CA LEU A 277 7.02 42.75 -28.35
C LEU A 277 6.83 41.23 -28.24
N GLU A 278 7.32 40.48 -29.24
CA GLU A 278 7.50 39.02 -29.24
C GLU A 278 8.53 38.54 -28.19
N GLN A 279 8.53 39.13 -26.99
CA GLN A 279 9.31 38.64 -25.86
C GLN A 279 8.65 37.38 -25.32
N ALA A 280 9.47 36.38 -24.98
CA ALA A 280 8.99 35.15 -24.37
C ALA A 280 8.23 35.46 -23.06
N PRO A 281 7.11 34.77 -22.77
CA PRO A 281 6.40 34.93 -21.51
C PRO A 281 7.37 34.60 -20.36
N ARG A 282 7.46 35.52 -19.39
CA ARG A 282 8.39 35.39 -18.27
C ARG A 282 7.89 34.42 -17.20
N ASP A 283 6.58 34.13 -17.21
CA ASP A 283 5.90 33.16 -16.35
C ASP A 283 6.18 33.34 -14.85
N TRP A 284 6.41 34.58 -14.39
CA TRP A 284 6.75 34.89 -12.99
C TRP A 284 5.73 34.35 -11.99
N ARG A 285 4.44 34.28 -12.36
CA ARG A 285 3.41 33.60 -11.57
C ARG A 285 3.69 32.11 -11.39
N GLN A 286 4.02 31.39 -12.46
CA GLN A 286 4.33 29.95 -12.36
C GLN A 286 5.64 29.72 -11.61
N ARG A 287 6.65 30.57 -11.86
CA ARG A 287 7.92 30.54 -11.15
C ARG A 287 7.74 30.81 -9.65
N CYS A 288 6.92 31.78 -9.28
CA CYS A 288 6.55 32.08 -7.89
C CYS A 288 5.83 30.90 -7.21
N LEU A 289 4.83 30.30 -7.89
CA LEU A 289 4.16 29.10 -7.38
C LEU A 289 5.12 27.93 -7.20
N ARG A 290 6.04 27.70 -8.15
CA ARG A 290 7.06 26.66 -8.04
C ARG A 290 8.03 26.95 -6.88
N ALA A 291 8.47 28.19 -6.73
CA ALA A 291 9.37 28.59 -5.65
C ALA A 291 8.73 28.42 -4.27
N LEU A 292 7.42 28.68 -4.13
CA LEU A 292 6.66 28.37 -2.91
C LEU A 292 6.73 26.87 -2.56
N GLN A 293 6.59 25.99 -3.55
CA GLN A 293 6.68 24.55 -3.36
C GLN A 293 8.10 24.10 -3.00
N GLU A 294 9.09 24.47 -3.81
CA GLU A 294 10.49 24.09 -3.61
C GLU A 294 11.08 24.63 -2.30
N GLY A 295 10.64 25.83 -1.88
CA GLY A 295 11.00 26.42 -0.60
C GLY A 295 10.57 25.55 0.57
N LEU A 296 9.33 25.07 0.53
CA LEU A 296 8.77 24.17 1.52
C LEU A 296 9.47 22.79 1.50
N GLU A 297 9.71 22.23 0.31
CA GLU A 297 10.44 20.96 0.17
C GLU A 297 11.84 21.05 0.79
N ARG A 298 12.57 22.16 0.55
CA ARG A 298 13.93 22.36 1.09
C ARG A 298 13.96 22.43 2.62
N ILE A 299 12.96 23.05 3.26
CA ILE A 299 12.94 23.24 4.72
C ILE A 299 12.64 21.93 5.47
N HIS A 300 11.73 21.09 4.95
CA HIS A 300 11.32 19.87 5.66
C HIS A 300 12.03 18.61 5.18
N PHE A 301 12.37 18.55 3.89
CA PHE A 301 12.93 17.33 3.29
C PHE A 301 14.36 17.52 2.76
N GLY A 302 14.84 18.77 2.64
CA GLY A 302 16.22 19.09 2.28
C GLY A 302 17.20 19.17 3.47
N THR A 303 16.74 19.65 4.63
CA THR A 303 17.57 19.82 5.84
C THR A 303 17.48 18.70 6.86
N LEU A 304 16.41 17.90 6.87
CA LEU A 304 16.33 16.71 7.73
C LEU A 304 17.22 15.60 7.11
N PRO A 305 18.25 15.11 7.83
CA PRO A 305 19.04 13.98 7.35
C PRO A 305 18.11 12.81 7.06
N GLN A 306 18.23 12.19 5.88
CA GLN A 306 17.50 10.95 5.63
C GLN A 306 17.83 9.95 6.75
N PRO A 307 16.83 9.28 7.34
CA PRO A 307 17.04 8.50 8.54
C PRO A 307 18.09 7.41 8.29
N GLY A 308 19.07 7.34 9.19
CA GLY A 308 19.95 6.19 9.32
C GLY A 308 19.19 5.01 9.95
N PRO A 309 19.77 3.80 9.95
CA PRO A 309 19.15 2.63 10.58
C PRO A 309 18.84 2.90 12.06
N GLY A 310 17.59 2.70 12.49
CA GLY A 310 17.12 2.95 13.86
C GLY A 310 16.75 4.40 14.20
N ALA A 311 16.96 5.37 13.29
CA ALA A 311 16.58 6.78 13.49
C ALA A 311 15.22 7.15 12.83
N LEU A 312 14.52 6.16 12.27
CA LEU A 312 13.25 6.37 11.57
C LEU A 312 12.18 6.91 12.52
N ALA A 313 12.10 6.38 13.74
CA ALA A 313 11.11 6.81 14.73
C ALA A 313 11.26 8.29 15.11
N GLU A 314 12.49 8.75 15.35
CA GLU A 314 12.79 10.15 15.66
C GLU A 314 12.45 11.07 14.48
N TRP A 315 12.74 10.64 13.25
CA TRP A 315 12.43 11.39 12.04
C TRP A 315 10.91 11.53 11.82
N LEU A 316 10.16 10.43 11.97
CA LEU A 316 8.69 10.43 11.85
C LEU A 316 8.03 11.27 12.96
N GLU A 317 8.59 11.27 14.16
CA GLU A 317 8.10 12.09 15.27
C GLU A 317 8.37 13.58 15.05
N ALA A 318 9.55 13.94 14.52
CA ALA A 318 9.85 15.31 14.13
C ALA A 318 8.87 15.83 13.06
N LEU A 319 8.51 14.99 12.08
CA LEU A 319 7.49 15.30 11.07
C LEU A 319 6.10 15.41 11.67
N ARG A 320 5.75 14.57 12.66
CA ARG A 320 4.47 14.61 13.37
C ARG A 320 4.18 15.97 13.98
N VAL A 321 5.23 16.63 14.49
CA VAL A 321 5.13 17.97 15.08
C VAL A 321 5.24 19.07 14.02
N ALA A 322 6.17 18.95 13.07
CA ALA A 322 6.49 20.01 12.13
C ALA A 322 5.41 20.25 11.06
N LEU A 323 4.82 19.19 10.49
CA LEU A 323 3.92 19.32 9.34
C LEU A 323 2.60 20.03 9.69
N PRO A 324 1.89 19.68 10.79
CA PRO A 324 0.65 20.37 11.15
C PRO A 324 0.89 21.83 11.54
N ALA A 325 2.00 22.11 12.25
CA ALA A 325 2.38 23.47 12.63
C ALA A 325 2.64 24.37 11.41
N GLU A 326 3.23 23.81 10.35
CA GLU A 326 3.46 24.54 9.11
C GLU A 326 2.18 24.75 8.31
N LEU A 327 1.26 23.79 8.27
CA LEU A 327 -0.05 23.99 7.66
C LEU A 327 -0.89 25.03 8.41
N ALA A 328 -0.87 25.01 9.75
CA ALA A 328 -1.51 26.03 10.56
C ALA A 328 -0.89 27.42 10.31
N THR A 329 0.43 27.50 10.13
CA THR A 329 1.12 28.73 9.72
C THR A 329 0.68 29.18 8.32
N ALA A 330 0.53 28.25 7.38
CA ALA A 330 0.08 28.53 6.02
C ALA A 330 -1.31 29.17 6.02
N GLU A 331 -2.23 28.60 6.79
CA GLU A 331 -3.61 29.05 6.91
C GLU A 331 -3.70 30.41 7.62
N ALA A 332 -2.97 30.58 8.73
CA ALA A 332 -3.03 31.80 9.53
C ALA A 332 -2.27 33.00 8.93
N LEU A 333 -1.09 32.78 8.33
CA LEU A 333 -0.15 33.86 7.97
C LEU A 333 0.12 33.97 6.47
N VAL A 334 0.20 32.85 5.73
CA VAL A 334 0.56 32.87 4.32
C VAL A 334 -0.65 33.07 3.41
N ALA A 335 -1.78 32.44 3.71
CA ALA A 335 -3.02 32.55 2.94
C ALA A 335 -3.51 34.02 2.81
N PRO A 336 -3.44 34.88 3.84
CA PRO A 336 -3.79 36.29 3.71
C PRO A 336 -2.85 37.10 2.81
N CYS A 337 -1.61 36.66 2.63
CA CYS A 337 -0.61 37.35 1.81
C CYS A 337 -0.77 37.06 0.31
N CYS A 338 -1.50 36.01 -0.05
CA CYS A 338 -1.63 35.51 -1.41
C CYS A 338 -3.06 35.67 -1.96
N PRO A 339 -3.24 35.74 -3.29
CA PRO A 339 -4.57 35.74 -3.88
C PRO A 339 -5.36 34.45 -3.57
N PRO A 340 -6.69 34.52 -3.39
CA PRO A 340 -7.51 33.36 -3.00
C PRO A 340 -7.50 32.24 -4.05
N HIS A 341 -7.30 32.59 -5.33
CA HIS A 341 -7.27 31.61 -6.41
C HIS A 341 -5.97 30.77 -6.46
N TYR A 342 -4.95 31.11 -5.67
CA TYR A 342 -3.75 30.27 -5.51
C TYR A 342 -4.01 29.04 -4.64
N LYS A 343 -5.04 29.10 -3.77
CA LYS A 343 -5.37 28.03 -2.80
C LYS A 343 -4.12 27.54 -2.08
N VAL A 344 -3.41 28.46 -1.43
CA VAL A 344 -2.06 28.20 -0.90
C VAL A 344 -2.03 27.08 0.12
N VAL A 345 -3.05 26.96 0.97
CA VAL A 345 -3.17 25.88 1.96
C VAL A 345 -3.26 24.52 1.26
N GLN A 346 -4.09 24.42 0.22
CA GLN A 346 -4.18 23.22 -0.62
C GLN A 346 -2.84 22.91 -1.29
N LEU A 347 -2.20 23.90 -1.90
CA LEU A 347 -0.88 23.75 -2.54
C LEU A 347 0.17 23.23 -1.55
N TRP A 348 0.22 23.78 -0.34
CA TRP A 348 1.15 23.35 0.71
C TRP A 348 0.88 21.92 1.15
N ALA A 349 -0.38 21.57 1.45
CA ALA A 349 -0.76 20.21 1.83
C ALA A 349 -0.35 19.19 0.75
N HIS A 350 -0.58 19.51 -0.53
CA HIS A 350 -0.22 18.64 -1.66
C HIS A 350 1.31 18.51 -1.81
N THR A 351 2.06 19.60 -1.63
CA THR A 351 3.52 19.58 -1.71
C THR A 351 4.15 18.80 -0.56
N LEU A 352 3.68 18.99 0.69
CA LEU A 352 4.16 18.22 1.84
C LEU A 352 3.86 16.72 1.66
N HIS A 353 2.63 16.39 1.25
CA HIS A 353 2.22 15.01 1.02
C HIS A 353 3.05 14.33 -0.09
N SER A 354 3.19 14.97 -1.25
CA SER A 354 3.95 14.42 -2.38
C SER A 354 5.45 14.30 -2.09
N SER A 355 6.03 15.24 -1.35
CA SER A 355 7.42 15.19 -0.90
C SER A 355 7.67 14.07 0.10
N LEU A 356 6.77 13.93 1.08
CA LEU A 356 6.82 12.85 2.05
C LEU A 356 6.73 11.49 1.36
N ARG A 357 5.78 11.33 0.43
CA ARG A 357 5.64 10.11 -0.36
C ARG A 357 6.91 9.76 -1.13
N ARG A 358 7.55 10.75 -1.77
CA ARG A 358 8.83 10.57 -2.48
C ARG A 358 9.95 10.12 -1.53
N CYS A 359 10.03 10.72 -0.34
CA CYS A 359 11.00 10.32 0.68
C CYS A 359 10.74 8.90 1.18
N LEU A 360 9.49 8.52 1.43
CA LEU A 360 9.13 7.16 1.83
C LEU A 360 9.45 6.13 0.74
N GLN A 361 9.20 6.44 -0.54
CA GLN A 361 9.58 5.58 -1.66
C GLN A 361 11.09 5.34 -1.70
N GLN A 362 11.90 6.38 -1.53
CA GLN A 362 13.36 6.24 -1.45
C GLN A 362 13.82 5.43 -0.22
N LEU A 363 13.07 5.47 0.88
CA LEU A 363 13.35 4.63 2.06
C LEU A 363 13.00 3.15 1.81
N LEU A 364 11.93 2.87 1.06
CA LEU A 364 11.51 1.51 0.71
C LEU A 364 12.46 0.82 -0.28
N GLU A 365 13.14 1.59 -1.13
CA GLU A 365 14.17 1.07 -2.05
C GLU A 365 15.45 0.62 -1.33
N ARG A 366 15.63 0.94 -0.03
CA ARG A 366 16.81 0.56 0.74
C ARG A 366 16.72 -0.90 1.19
N PRO A 367 17.82 -1.67 1.14
CA PRO A 367 17.75 -3.13 1.25
C PRO A 367 17.42 -3.68 2.65
N GLU A 368 17.50 -2.91 3.74
CA GLU A 368 17.27 -3.46 5.08
C GLU A 368 16.61 -2.48 6.06
N LEU A 369 15.27 -2.55 6.19
CA LEU A 369 14.54 -2.01 7.33
C LEU A 369 14.50 -3.06 8.46
N GLY A 370 14.83 -2.65 9.69
CA GLY A 370 14.71 -3.49 10.87
C GLY A 370 13.24 -3.77 11.23
N ALA A 371 12.98 -4.82 12.02
CA ALA A 371 11.60 -5.16 12.42
C ALA A 371 10.90 -4.00 13.16
N ALA A 372 11.63 -3.29 14.02
CA ALA A 372 11.13 -2.12 14.74
C ALA A 372 10.81 -0.96 13.78
N ASP A 373 11.73 -0.62 12.87
CA ASP A 373 11.54 0.46 11.89
C ASP A 373 10.36 0.16 10.95
N THR A 374 10.23 -1.08 10.47
CA THR A 374 9.10 -1.53 9.65
C THR A 374 7.77 -1.40 10.40
N PHE A 375 7.73 -1.79 11.68
CA PHE A 375 6.55 -1.64 12.53
C PHE A 375 6.16 -0.18 12.72
N THR A 376 7.13 0.67 13.10
CA THR A 376 6.90 2.10 13.31
C THR A 376 6.40 2.76 12.02
N LEU A 377 6.96 2.41 10.87
CA LEU A 377 6.52 2.93 9.58
C LEU A 377 5.07 2.55 9.26
N LEU A 378 4.71 1.27 9.41
CA LEU A 378 3.35 0.80 9.16
C LEU A 378 2.34 1.44 10.10
N GLN A 379 2.63 1.48 11.41
CA GLN A 379 1.76 2.12 12.40
C GLN A 379 1.58 3.61 12.08
N TRP A 380 2.67 4.30 11.75
CA TRP A 380 2.63 5.74 11.49
C TRP A 380 1.84 6.08 10.22
N ALA A 381 2.10 5.36 9.12
CA ALA A 381 1.45 5.62 7.85
C ALA A 381 -0.05 5.30 7.87
N LEU A 382 -0.47 4.26 8.61
CA LEU A 382 -1.87 3.83 8.66
C LEU A 382 -2.69 4.59 9.72
N HIS A 383 -2.13 4.86 10.90
CA HIS A 383 -2.90 5.42 12.04
C HIS A 383 -2.54 6.84 12.41
N VAL A 384 -1.28 7.24 12.27
CA VAL A 384 -0.81 8.56 12.76
C VAL A 384 -1.00 9.63 11.69
N TYR A 385 -0.63 9.37 10.44
CA TYR A 385 -0.64 10.37 9.37
C TYR A 385 -2.04 10.96 9.08
N LEU A 386 -3.04 10.09 8.91
CA LEU A 386 -4.45 10.48 8.72
C LEU A 386 -5.19 10.69 10.05
N GLY A 387 -4.50 10.50 11.18
CA GLY A 387 -5.07 10.62 12.51
C GLY A 387 -5.31 12.08 12.93
N PRO A 388 -6.00 12.28 14.07
CA PRO A 388 -6.33 13.61 14.61
C PRO A 388 -5.10 14.39 15.06
N GLU A 389 -3.94 13.74 15.20
CA GLU A 389 -2.68 14.36 15.61
C GLU A 389 -1.91 15.00 14.45
N MET A 390 -2.35 14.78 13.20
CA MET A 390 -1.64 15.19 11.99
C MET A 390 -2.60 15.80 10.96
N MET A 391 -2.78 15.16 9.80
CA MET A 391 -3.55 15.69 8.68
C MET A 391 -5.07 15.58 8.90
N GLY A 392 -5.50 14.77 9.88
CA GLY A 392 -6.89 14.67 10.32
C GLY A 392 -7.23 15.56 11.51
N SER A 393 -6.35 16.51 11.88
CA SER A 393 -6.60 17.43 13.00
C SER A 393 -7.77 18.38 12.69
N LEU A 394 -8.63 18.60 13.68
CA LEU A 394 -9.78 19.50 13.58
C LEU A 394 -9.38 20.99 13.48
N GLU A 395 -8.12 21.30 13.76
CA GLU A 395 -7.56 22.65 13.68
C GLU A 395 -7.23 23.06 12.24
N LEU A 396 -7.12 22.08 11.32
CA LEU A 396 -6.86 22.33 9.91
C LEU A 396 -8.19 22.53 9.16
N GLY A 397 -8.26 23.57 8.34
CA GLY A 397 -9.43 23.83 7.49
C GLY A 397 -9.64 22.76 6.39
N PRO A 398 -10.81 22.74 5.74
CA PRO A 398 -11.12 21.77 4.68
C PRO A 398 -10.21 21.91 3.44
N GLU A 399 -9.51 23.03 3.28
CA GLU A 399 -8.53 23.22 2.21
C GLU A 399 -7.22 22.45 2.42
N ALA A 400 -6.92 22.03 3.66
CA ALA A 400 -5.77 21.21 4.00
C ALA A 400 -6.05 19.70 3.88
N ASP A 401 -7.26 19.31 3.47
CA ASP A 401 -7.65 17.91 3.37
C ASP A 401 -6.85 17.19 2.27
N VAL A 402 -6.19 16.10 2.67
CA VAL A 402 -5.40 15.22 1.82
C VAL A 402 -6.09 13.88 1.55
N SER A 403 -7.32 13.68 2.05
CA SER A 403 -8.09 12.44 1.86
C SER A 403 -8.35 12.11 0.38
N HIS A 404 -8.41 13.13 -0.47
CA HIS A 404 -8.59 13.01 -1.91
C HIS A 404 -7.31 12.69 -2.70
N LEU A 405 -6.15 12.74 -2.06
CA LEU A 405 -4.87 12.44 -2.68
C LEU A 405 -4.58 10.95 -2.68
N GLU A 406 -3.62 10.55 -3.51
CA GLU A 406 -3.12 9.17 -3.49
C GLU A 406 -2.57 8.83 -2.10
N PRO A 407 -2.70 7.58 -1.64
CA PRO A 407 -2.20 7.19 -0.32
C PRO A 407 -0.66 7.28 -0.28
N LEU A 408 -0.12 7.64 0.90
CA LEU A 408 1.33 7.73 1.12
C LEU A 408 2.06 6.42 0.77
N LEU A 409 1.46 5.31 1.19
CA LEU A 409 1.90 3.97 0.84
C LEU A 409 0.85 3.35 -0.08
N THR A 410 1.27 2.85 -1.24
CA THR A 410 0.40 2.04 -2.10
C THR A 410 0.08 0.73 -1.38
N LEU A 411 -1.02 0.07 -1.78
CA LEU A 411 -1.38 -1.24 -1.23
C LEU A 411 -0.22 -2.24 -1.39
N GLU A 412 0.47 -2.22 -2.54
CA GLU A 412 1.65 -3.06 -2.80
C GLU A 412 2.79 -2.79 -1.80
N ASN A 413 3.07 -1.52 -1.49
CA ASN A 413 4.10 -1.16 -0.52
C ASN A 413 3.74 -1.63 0.89
N VAL A 414 2.46 -1.51 1.28
CA VAL A 414 1.97 -2.02 2.57
C VAL A 414 2.12 -3.53 2.63
N GLU A 415 1.68 -4.25 1.61
CA GLU A 415 1.81 -5.71 1.55
C GLU A 415 3.27 -6.18 1.61
N GLN A 416 4.19 -5.45 0.96
CA GLN A 416 5.62 -5.74 1.00
C GLN A 416 6.24 -5.48 2.38
N LEU A 417 5.87 -4.37 3.03
CA LEU A 417 6.31 -4.05 4.38
C LEU A 417 5.77 -5.07 5.40
N GLU A 418 4.50 -5.43 5.30
CA GLU A 418 3.89 -6.47 6.13
C GLU A 418 4.61 -7.81 5.96
N ALA A 419 4.90 -8.22 4.72
CA ALA A 419 5.65 -9.45 4.45
C ALA A 419 7.07 -9.41 5.03
N THR A 420 7.75 -8.26 4.91
CA THR A 420 9.08 -8.05 5.46
C THR A 420 9.06 -8.12 7.00
N PHE A 421 8.07 -7.48 7.64
CA PHE A 421 7.88 -7.57 9.08
C PHE A 421 7.66 -9.01 9.53
N VAL A 422 6.72 -9.72 8.89
CA VAL A 422 6.41 -11.12 9.20
C VAL A 422 7.65 -12.01 9.08
N ALA A 423 8.45 -11.85 8.02
CA ALA A 423 9.69 -12.62 7.85
C ALA A 423 10.73 -12.35 8.97
N LYS A 424 10.89 -11.10 9.41
CA LYS A 424 11.82 -10.75 10.49
C LYS A 424 11.33 -11.24 11.86
N VAL A 425 10.03 -11.11 12.13
CA VAL A 425 9.40 -11.64 13.34
C VAL A 425 9.47 -13.16 13.35
N GLN A 426 9.19 -13.82 12.22
CA GLN A 426 9.32 -15.27 12.08
C GLN A 426 10.71 -15.74 12.49
N ALA A 427 11.78 -15.15 11.96
CA ALA A 427 13.14 -15.51 12.33
C ALA A 427 13.41 -15.39 13.84
N SER A 428 12.90 -14.32 14.47
CA SER A 428 13.03 -14.08 15.92
C SER A 428 12.24 -15.11 16.73
N VAL A 429 10.99 -15.38 16.34
CA VAL A 429 10.11 -16.39 16.96
C VAL A 429 10.71 -17.78 16.81
N THR A 430 11.15 -18.19 15.62
CA THR A 430 11.83 -19.46 15.39
C THR A 430 13.03 -19.62 16.32
N GLN A 431 13.83 -18.57 16.54
CA GLN A 431 14.97 -18.60 17.45
C GLN A 431 14.53 -18.73 18.92
N TRP A 432 13.51 -17.99 19.37
CA TRP A 432 13.00 -18.10 20.74
C TRP A 432 12.39 -19.48 21.01
N LEU A 433 11.59 -20.00 20.08
CA LEU A 433 11.00 -21.34 20.16
C LEU A 433 12.09 -22.42 20.18
N GLN A 434 13.17 -22.26 19.41
CA GLN A 434 14.29 -23.19 19.45
C GLN A 434 14.98 -23.17 20.82
N LYS A 435 15.22 -22.00 21.42
CA LYS A 435 15.82 -21.90 22.78
C LYS A 435 14.95 -22.57 23.85
N VAL A 436 13.62 -22.41 23.75
CA VAL A 436 12.67 -23.09 24.66
C VAL A 436 12.77 -24.61 24.47
N LEU A 437 12.84 -25.08 23.23
CA LEU A 437 12.96 -26.50 22.93
C LEU A 437 14.29 -27.11 23.42
N ASP A 438 15.41 -26.40 23.21
CA ASP A 438 16.72 -26.85 23.66
C ASP A 438 16.78 -26.96 25.19
N GLY A 439 16.13 -26.03 25.90
CA GLY A 439 15.97 -26.08 27.35
C GLY A 439 15.20 -27.32 27.82
N GLU A 440 14.04 -27.60 27.21
CA GLU A 440 13.26 -28.80 27.53
C GLU A 440 13.96 -30.10 27.15
N ALA A 441 14.69 -30.11 26.02
CA ALA A 441 15.46 -31.27 25.59
C ALA A 441 16.55 -31.65 26.61
N ALA A 442 17.21 -30.65 27.21
CA ALA A 442 18.15 -30.88 28.29
C ALA A 442 17.47 -31.47 29.54
N GLU A 443 16.25 -31.03 29.88
CA GLU A 443 15.47 -31.60 30.98
C GLU A 443 15.06 -33.06 30.70
N TRP A 444 14.69 -33.40 29.46
CA TRP A 444 14.37 -34.78 29.08
C TRP A 444 15.55 -35.74 29.29
N GLY A 445 16.79 -35.25 29.18
CA GLY A 445 18.01 -36.02 29.40
C GLY A 445 18.35 -36.32 30.86
N ARG A 446 17.75 -35.62 31.84
CA ARG A 446 18.10 -35.75 33.27
C ARG A 446 17.58 -37.06 33.88
N GLU A 447 18.33 -37.64 34.81
CA GLU A 447 17.91 -38.86 35.52
C GLU A 447 16.80 -38.60 36.55
N GLN A 448 16.72 -37.38 37.10
CA GLN A 448 15.75 -36.96 38.10
C GLN A 448 14.30 -36.95 37.55
N GLU A 449 13.31 -37.16 38.41
CA GLU A 449 11.89 -37.09 38.02
C GLU A 449 11.50 -35.62 37.72
N PRO A 450 10.70 -35.35 36.67
CA PRO A 450 10.23 -34.01 36.37
C PRO A 450 9.38 -33.43 37.50
N ASP A 451 9.32 -32.11 37.56
CA ASP A 451 8.43 -31.42 38.49
C ASP A 451 6.98 -31.86 38.30
N THR A 452 6.33 -32.16 39.41
CA THR A 452 4.91 -32.50 39.44
C THR A 452 4.07 -31.32 39.89
N ASP A 453 2.94 -31.12 39.23
CA ASP A 453 1.91 -30.20 39.69
C ASP A 453 1.33 -30.62 41.06
N PRO A 454 0.60 -29.74 41.77
CA PRO A 454 -0.07 -30.11 43.03
C PRO A 454 -1.07 -31.28 42.91
N SER A 455 -1.40 -31.71 41.69
CA SER A 455 -2.26 -32.87 41.40
C SER A 455 -1.47 -34.17 41.14
N GLY A 456 -0.14 -34.14 41.24
CA GLY A 456 0.77 -35.27 41.08
C GLY A 456 1.06 -35.67 39.63
N PHE A 457 0.79 -34.82 38.64
CA PHE A 457 1.12 -35.04 37.23
C PHE A 457 2.38 -34.27 36.81
N TYR A 458 3.10 -34.77 35.82
CA TYR A 458 4.24 -34.04 35.28
C TYR A 458 3.81 -32.71 34.66
N HIS A 459 4.60 -31.66 34.91
CA HIS A 459 4.35 -30.31 34.44
C HIS A 459 5.54 -29.79 33.63
N SER A 460 5.27 -29.28 32.43
CA SER A 460 6.24 -28.51 31.63
C SER A 460 5.77 -27.07 31.50
N PRO A 461 6.66 -26.06 31.69
CA PRO A 461 6.35 -24.68 31.40
C PRO A 461 6.34 -24.38 29.88
N MET A 462 6.97 -25.21 29.05
CA MET A 462 7.13 -24.96 27.61
C MET A 462 5.83 -24.66 26.86
N PRO A 463 4.73 -25.43 26.98
CA PRO A 463 3.48 -25.11 26.30
C PRO A 463 2.94 -23.70 26.62
N ALA A 464 3.10 -23.24 27.87
CA ALA A 464 2.64 -21.92 28.26
C ALA A 464 3.54 -20.82 27.69
N ILE A 465 4.86 -21.01 27.74
CA ILE A 465 5.84 -20.06 27.19
C ILE A 465 5.66 -19.91 25.67
N VAL A 466 5.52 -21.03 24.95
CA VAL A 466 5.31 -21.04 23.49
C VAL A 466 4.05 -20.28 23.11
N LEU A 467 2.91 -20.59 23.76
CA LEU A 467 1.65 -19.91 23.47
C LEU A 467 1.72 -18.41 23.79
N GLN A 468 2.35 -18.02 24.90
CA GLN A 468 2.53 -16.62 25.29
C GLN A 468 3.37 -15.84 24.27
N ILE A 469 4.46 -16.42 23.77
CA ILE A 469 5.29 -15.78 22.72
C ILE A 469 4.44 -15.52 21.48
N LEU A 470 3.68 -16.52 21.03
CA LEU A 470 2.87 -16.38 19.82
C LEU A 470 1.73 -15.37 20.00
N GLU A 471 1.04 -15.41 21.15
CA GLU A 471 -0.05 -14.48 21.49
C GLU A 471 0.41 -13.02 21.50
N GLU A 472 1.55 -12.73 22.13
CA GLU A 472 2.06 -11.35 22.23
C GLU A 472 2.39 -10.78 20.83
N ASN A 473 2.97 -11.60 19.94
CA ASN A 473 3.28 -11.17 18.57
C ASN A 473 2.00 -10.91 17.76
N ILE A 474 0.97 -11.74 17.91
CA ILE A 474 -0.35 -11.53 17.27
C ILE A 474 -1.00 -10.25 17.80
N ARG A 475 -0.90 -10.00 19.11
CA ARG A 475 -1.44 -8.78 19.74
C ARG A 475 -0.77 -7.53 19.23
N VAL A 476 0.56 -7.51 19.12
CA VAL A 476 1.31 -6.36 18.59
C VAL A 476 0.89 -6.10 17.13
N ALA A 477 0.73 -7.14 16.32
CA ALA A 477 0.26 -7.01 14.94
C ALA A 477 -1.15 -6.41 14.81
N SER A 478 -2.05 -6.74 15.74
CA SER A 478 -3.43 -6.22 15.77
C SER A 478 -3.52 -4.71 15.99
N MET A 479 -2.47 -4.09 16.53
CA MET A 479 -2.41 -2.63 16.72
C MET A 479 -2.17 -1.88 15.41
N VAL A 480 -1.77 -2.57 14.33
CA VAL A 480 -1.38 -1.96 13.04
C VAL A 480 -2.42 -2.20 11.96
N SER A 481 -2.80 -3.44 11.67
CA SER A 481 -3.82 -3.73 10.67
C SER A 481 -4.39 -5.13 10.85
N GLU A 482 -5.63 -5.34 10.41
CA GLU A 482 -6.23 -6.69 10.37
C GLU A 482 -5.48 -7.62 9.41
N SER A 483 -4.98 -7.10 8.29
CA SER A 483 -4.16 -7.84 7.32
C SER A 483 -2.84 -8.32 7.94
N LEU A 484 -2.14 -7.47 8.69
CA LEU A 484 -0.92 -7.85 9.38
C LEU A 484 -1.20 -8.86 10.48
N GLN A 485 -2.28 -8.68 11.25
CA GLN A 485 -2.71 -9.61 12.28
C GLN A 485 -2.96 -11.02 11.69
N GLN A 486 -3.65 -11.10 10.55
CA GLN A 486 -3.87 -12.36 9.83
C GLN A 486 -2.56 -13.02 9.40
N ARG A 487 -1.65 -12.27 8.79
CA ARG A 487 -0.36 -12.81 8.33
C ARG A 487 0.53 -13.30 9.47
N VAL A 488 0.57 -12.57 10.59
CA VAL A 488 1.33 -12.97 11.79
C VAL A 488 0.69 -14.17 12.47
N HIS A 489 -0.64 -14.28 12.45
CA HIS A 489 -1.36 -15.45 12.95
C HIS A 489 -1.06 -16.71 12.11
N ASP A 490 -1.14 -16.63 10.78
CA ASP A 490 -0.78 -17.74 9.88
C ASP A 490 0.69 -18.18 10.06
N MET A 491 1.59 -17.21 10.22
CA MET A 491 3.00 -17.45 10.55
C MET A 491 3.13 -18.16 11.91
N ALA A 492 2.42 -17.71 12.94
CA ALA A 492 2.44 -18.31 14.27
C ALA A 492 1.96 -19.77 14.27
N LEU A 493 0.90 -20.08 13.52
CA LEU A 493 0.41 -21.46 13.36
C LEU A 493 1.42 -22.35 12.61
N SER A 494 2.06 -21.78 11.59
CA SER A 494 3.10 -22.46 10.82
C SER A 494 4.34 -22.75 11.67
N GLU A 495 4.79 -21.77 12.46
CA GLU A 495 5.91 -21.92 13.38
C GLU A 495 5.62 -22.90 14.52
N LEU A 496 4.40 -22.89 15.08
CA LEU A 496 3.95 -23.87 16.06
C LEU A 496 3.97 -25.29 15.48
N SER A 497 3.45 -25.46 14.27
CA SER A 497 3.49 -26.75 13.56
C SER A 497 4.93 -27.22 13.30
N ALA A 498 5.82 -26.30 12.92
CA ALA A 498 7.25 -26.59 12.72
C ALA A 498 7.96 -26.90 14.04
N PHE A 499 7.62 -26.20 15.13
CA PHE A 499 8.13 -26.44 16.47
C PHE A 499 7.79 -27.85 16.95
N LEU A 500 6.54 -28.30 16.78
CA LEU A 500 6.11 -29.64 17.15
C LEU A 500 6.87 -30.74 16.38
N ARG A 501 7.12 -30.52 15.08
CA ARG A 501 7.94 -31.44 14.27
C ARG A 501 9.41 -31.46 14.70
N ARG A 502 9.98 -30.31 15.05
CA ARG A 502 11.35 -30.21 15.61
C ARG A 502 11.44 -30.94 16.95
N ALA A 503 10.45 -30.76 17.83
CA ALA A 503 10.37 -31.46 19.10
C ALA A 503 10.30 -32.98 18.89
N LEU A 504 9.50 -33.44 17.91
CA LEU A 504 9.45 -34.85 17.54
C LEU A 504 10.84 -35.36 17.10
N GLY A 505 11.51 -34.62 16.21
CA GLY A 505 12.83 -35.00 15.70
C GLY A 505 13.89 -35.11 16.79
N ILE A 506 13.93 -34.17 17.75
CA ILE A 506 14.86 -34.24 18.89
C ILE A 506 14.56 -35.46 19.76
N LEU A 507 13.29 -35.73 20.04
CA LEU A 507 12.87 -36.92 20.80
C LEU A 507 13.29 -38.20 20.10
N GLU A 508 13.02 -38.33 18.80
CA GLU A 508 13.47 -39.49 18.03
C GLU A 508 14.99 -39.64 18.07
N MET A 509 15.73 -38.54 17.93
CA MET A 509 17.19 -38.60 17.90
C MET A 509 17.78 -38.98 19.25
N GLU A 510 17.31 -38.40 20.34
CA GLU A 510 17.70 -38.79 21.70
C GLU A 510 17.40 -40.26 21.99
N LEU A 511 16.24 -40.76 21.53
CA LEU A 511 15.81 -42.14 21.78
C LEU A 511 16.57 -43.16 20.91
N VAL A 512 16.92 -42.80 19.66
CA VAL A 512 17.61 -43.67 18.68
C VAL A 512 19.13 -43.66 18.87
N TYR A 513 19.79 -42.50 19.01
CA TYR A 513 21.26 -42.42 19.13
C TYR A 513 21.76 -43.06 20.43
N GLN A 514 21.06 -42.84 21.56
CA GLN A 514 21.42 -43.50 22.82
C GLN A 514 21.03 -45.00 22.85
N GLY A 515 20.24 -45.48 21.88
CA GLY A 515 19.97 -46.91 21.66
C GLY A 515 21.06 -47.62 20.85
N LEU A 516 21.61 -46.95 19.85
CA LEU A 516 22.63 -47.51 18.97
C LEU A 516 24.05 -47.43 19.54
N GLY A 517 24.34 -46.46 20.42
CA GLY A 517 25.68 -46.24 21.01
C GLY A 517 26.22 -47.36 21.90
N MET A 518 25.41 -48.36 22.27
CA MET A 518 25.82 -49.50 23.11
C MET A 518 25.72 -50.87 22.40
N CYS A 519 25.37 -50.90 21.12
CA CYS A 519 24.97 -52.14 20.41
C CYS A 519 26.07 -52.77 19.54
N LYS A 520 27.36 -52.50 19.79
CA LYS A 520 28.45 -53.05 18.96
C LYS A 520 29.60 -53.72 19.72
N SER A 521 29.36 -54.37 20.87
CA SER A 521 30.28 -55.40 21.37
C SER A 521 29.80 -56.04 22.68
N ASP A 522 29.81 -57.38 22.69
CA ASP A 522 29.81 -58.29 23.85
C ASP A 522 28.50 -58.66 24.58
N HIS A 523 28.25 -59.97 24.59
CA HIS A 523 27.16 -60.69 25.26
C HIS A 523 27.16 -60.63 26.81
N ARG A 524 28.10 -59.93 27.44
CA ARG A 524 28.21 -59.84 28.92
C ARG A 524 27.45 -58.65 29.56
N TYR A 525 26.82 -57.78 28.77
CA TYR A 525 26.15 -56.56 29.26
C TYR A 525 24.60 -56.64 29.40
N ARG A 526 24.02 -57.84 29.51
CA ARG A 526 22.55 -58.02 29.59
C ARG A 526 21.88 -57.33 30.80
N SER A 527 22.61 -57.09 31.89
CA SER A 527 22.07 -56.41 33.09
C SER A 527 22.04 -54.87 32.95
N HIS A 528 23.05 -54.26 32.31
CA HIS A 528 23.06 -52.82 32.01
C HIS A 528 22.12 -52.44 30.85
N PHE A 529 21.81 -53.40 29.97
CA PHE A 529 20.85 -53.23 28.86
C PHE A 529 19.43 -52.89 29.37
N CYS A 530 19.01 -53.48 30.49
CA CYS A 530 17.71 -53.23 31.11
C CYS A 530 17.65 -51.83 31.75
N GLY A 531 18.72 -51.37 32.40
CA GLY A 531 18.78 -50.03 33.01
C GLY A 531 18.71 -48.88 31.99
N ALA A 532 19.45 -48.97 30.88
CA ALA A 532 19.41 -47.98 29.81
C ALA A 532 18.06 -47.96 29.08
N GLN A 533 17.38 -49.11 29.00
CA GLN A 533 16.06 -49.23 28.37
C GLN A 533 14.93 -48.69 29.24
N VAL A 534 14.97 -48.96 30.54
CA VAL A 534 14.03 -48.38 31.51
C VAL A 534 14.24 -46.85 31.63
N ALA A 535 15.49 -46.37 31.50
CA ALA A 535 15.76 -44.93 31.39
C ALA A 535 15.16 -44.34 30.10
N ARG A 536 15.33 -45.00 28.95
CA ARG A 536 14.72 -44.60 27.65
C ARG A 536 13.20 -44.54 27.74
N GLN A 537 12.57 -45.55 28.32
CA GLN A 537 11.13 -45.61 28.54
C GLN A 537 10.66 -44.47 29.45
N ARG A 538 11.35 -44.25 30.58
CA ARG A 538 11.01 -43.14 31.48
C ARG A 538 11.15 -41.79 30.80
N ARG A 539 12.19 -41.57 29.99
CA ARG A 539 12.36 -40.32 29.21
C ARG A 539 11.26 -40.13 28.16
N ALA A 540 10.92 -41.15 27.39
CA ALA A 540 9.85 -41.08 26.39
C ALA A 540 8.48 -40.84 27.05
N THR A 541 8.24 -41.48 28.20
CA THR A 541 7.02 -41.29 29.00
C THR A 541 6.95 -39.90 29.63
N ARG A 542 8.09 -39.36 30.10
CA ARG A 542 8.22 -37.98 30.58
C ARG A 542 7.95 -36.99 29.45
N ALA A 543 8.60 -37.14 28.30
CA ALA A 543 8.36 -36.31 27.13
C ALA A 543 6.89 -36.33 26.69
N LEU A 544 6.25 -37.50 26.66
CA LEU A 544 4.84 -37.63 26.35
C LEU A 544 3.95 -36.86 27.34
N ALA A 545 4.26 -36.90 28.64
CA ALA A 545 3.50 -36.17 29.65
C ALA A 545 3.73 -34.65 29.63
N LEU A 546 4.95 -34.21 29.27
CA LEU A 546 5.37 -32.81 29.22
C LEU A 546 4.87 -32.10 27.96
N VAL A 547 4.91 -32.81 26.83
CA VAL A 547 4.41 -32.32 25.52
C VAL A 547 2.88 -32.36 25.47
N LEU A 548 2.24 -33.33 26.15
CA LEU A 548 0.79 -33.52 26.16
C LEU A 548 0.16 -33.03 27.47
N LYS A 549 0.32 -31.73 27.71
CA LYS A 549 -0.68 -31.01 28.51
C LYS A 549 -2.00 -30.99 27.70
N PRO A 550 -3.19 -31.01 28.34
CA PRO A 550 -4.44 -30.85 27.62
C PRO A 550 -4.55 -29.51 26.89
N THR A 551 -3.60 -28.57 27.03
CA THR A 551 -3.53 -27.28 26.31
C THR A 551 -3.69 -27.42 24.80
N PHE A 552 -3.31 -28.55 24.21
CA PHE A 552 -3.30 -28.77 22.77
C PHE A 552 -4.39 -29.71 22.23
N GLY A 553 -5.35 -30.13 23.07
CA GLY A 553 -6.50 -30.92 22.63
C GLY A 553 -7.61 -30.06 21.98
N PRO A 554 -8.49 -30.66 21.16
CA PRO A 554 -9.56 -29.96 20.42
C PRO A 554 -10.65 -29.33 21.30
N SER A 555 -10.52 -29.39 22.62
CA SER A 555 -11.48 -28.84 23.60
C SER A 555 -10.79 -27.99 24.68
N SER A 556 -9.54 -27.56 24.43
CA SER A 556 -8.77 -26.84 25.43
C SER A 556 -8.98 -25.33 25.35
N SER A 557 -9.34 -24.73 26.49
CA SER A 557 -9.47 -23.28 26.67
C SER A 557 -8.18 -22.50 26.39
N SER A 558 -7.02 -23.18 26.31
CA SER A 558 -5.72 -22.54 26.08
C SER A 558 -5.37 -22.35 24.60
N LEU A 559 -5.90 -23.17 23.69
CA LEU A 559 -5.77 -22.95 22.24
C LEU A 559 -6.78 -21.93 21.71
N SER A 560 -7.84 -21.65 22.47
CA SER A 560 -8.82 -20.59 22.16
C SER A 560 -8.16 -19.21 22.02
N VAL A 561 -7.02 -18.99 22.68
CA VAL A 561 -6.18 -17.79 22.53
C VAL A 561 -5.67 -17.61 21.10
N LEU A 562 -5.36 -18.70 20.41
CA LEU A 562 -4.92 -18.70 19.00
C LEU A 562 -6.09 -18.88 18.02
N GLN A 563 -7.34 -18.86 18.48
CA GLN A 563 -8.54 -18.95 17.63
C GLN A 563 -9.52 -17.82 17.95
N PRO A 564 -9.17 -16.56 17.61
CA PRO A 564 -10.09 -15.44 17.71
C PRO A 564 -11.25 -15.56 16.71
N ASP A 565 -12.37 -14.91 17.00
CA ASP A 565 -13.66 -15.04 16.28
C ASP A 565 -13.61 -14.78 14.76
N TRP A 566 -12.57 -14.08 14.27
CA TRP A 566 -12.37 -13.77 12.86
C TRP A 566 -11.68 -14.89 12.06
N VAL A 567 -11.18 -15.95 12.72
CA VAL A 567 -10.48 -17.07 12.07
C VAL A 567 -11.47 -18.14 11.60
N ALA A 568 -11.30 -18.64 10.37
CA ALA A 568 -12.15 -19.69 9.82
C ALA A 568 -12.10 -20.99 10.65
N PRO A 569 -13.25 -21.67 10.86
CA PRO A 569 -13.28 -22.99 11.46
C PRO A 569 -12.40 -23.96 10.65
N GLY A 570 -11.29 -24.40 11.23
CA GLY A 570 -10.33 -25.33 10.60
C GLY A 570 -8.90 -24.79 10.40
N ALA A 571 -8.61 -23.52 10.71
CA ALA A 571 -7.25 -22.99 10.63
C ALA A 571 -6.23 -23.73 11.53
N LEU A 572 -6.69 -24.31 12.65
CA LEU A 572 -5.87 -25.11 13.56
C LEU A 572 -5.58 -26.53 13.07
N ALA A 573 -6.23 -27.01 12.00
CA ALA A 573 -6.10 -28.40 11.53
C ALA A 573 -4.65 -28.85 11.28
N PRO A 574 -3.73 -28.03 10.72
CA PRO A 574 -2.32 -28.42 10.56
C PRO A 574 -1.60 -28.62 11.88
N VAL A 575 -1.92 -27.82 12.89
CA VAL A 575 -1.35 -27.88 14.24
C VAL A 575 -1.89 -29.10 14.97
N GLU A 576 -3.20 -29.32 14.91
CA GLU A 576 -3.87 -30.51 15.46
C GLU A 576 -3.31 -31.80 14.83
N ALA A 577 -3.13 -31.83 13.51
CA ALA A 577 -2.54 -32.97 12.82
C ALA A 577 -1.07 -33.21 13.23
N ALA A 578 -0.28 -32.14 13.41
CA ALA A 578 1.10 -32.23 13.88
C ALA A 578 1.18 -32.73 15.33
N LEU A 579 0.25 -32.30 16.19
CA LEU A 579 0.10 -32.79 17.56
C LEU A 579 -0.29 -34.27 17.58
N ASP A 580 -1.26 -34.68 16.77
CA ASP A 580 -1.69 -36.07 16.67
C ASP A 580 -0.58 -36.99 16.15
N GLU A 581 0.22 -36.51 15.18
CA GLU A 581 1.39 -37.24 14.70
C GLU A 581 2.46 -37.35 15.80
N LEU A 582 2.77 -36.26 16.50
CA LEU A 582 3.69 -36.23 17.63
C LEU A 582 3.22 -37.21 18.73
N GLN A 583 1.93 -37.19 19.09
CA GLN A 583 1.31 -38.11 20.04
C GLN A 583 1.49 -39.57 19.61
N ARG A 584 1.04 -39.92 18.41
CA ARG A 584 1.13 -41.29 17.88
C ARG A 584 2.57 -41.77 17.81
N ARG A 585 3.50 -40.89 17.43
CA ARG A 585 4.90 -41.26 17.28
C ARG A 585 5.58 -41.46 18.62
N ILE A 586 5.35 -40.59 19.61
CA ILE A 586 5.87 -40.79 20.97
C ILE A 586 5.26 -42.06 21.59
N CYS A 587 3.95 -42.30 21.43
CA CYS A 587 3.30 -43.54 21.86
C CYS A 587 4.00 -44.78 21.28
N ARG A 588 4.30 -44.78 19.98
CA ARG A 588 5.03 -45.89 19.33
C ARG A 588 6.41 -46.08 19.92
N LEU A 589 7.18 -45.01 20.13
CA LEU A 589 8.53 -45.07 20.70
C LEU A 589 8.53 -45.62 22.14
N VAL A 590 7.54 -45.23 22.95
CA VAL A 590 7.32 -45.80 24.28
C VAL A 590 7.05 -47.31 24.18
N LEU A 591 6.15 -47.72 23.27
CA LEU A 591 5.75 -49.13 23.12
C LEU A 591 6.84 -50.02 22.50
N GLU A 592 7.73 -49.48 21.66
CA GLU A 592 8.91 -50.19 21.18
C GLU A 592 9.80 -50.66 22.35
N ALA A 593 9.92 -49.87 23.42
CA ALA A 593 10.64 -50.26 24.62
C ALA A 593 9.97 -51.46 25.34
N LEU A 594 8.63 -51.47 25.44
CA LEU A 594 7.87 -52.61 25.97
C LEU A 594 8.08 -53.86 25.11
N LEU A 595 8.02 -53.71 23.79
CA LEU A 595 8.18 -54.83 22.87
C LEU A 595 9.55 -55.51 22.98
N LEU A 596 10.61 -54.73 23.17
CA LEU A 596 11.95 -55.27 23.42
C LEU A 596 12.01 -56.11 24.72
N GLU A 597 11.27 -55.74 25.77
CA GLU A 597 11.20 -56.52 27.01
C GLU A 597 10.38 -57.81 26.88
N LEU A 598 9.37 -57.80 26.02
CA LEU A 598 8.47 -58.93 25.77
C LEU A 598 8.98 -59.88 24.68
N GLN A 599 9.86 -59.42 23.79
CA GLN A 599 10.43 -60.19 22.69
C GLN A 599 10.95 -61.60 23.06
N PRO A 600 11.73 -61.81 24.15
CA PRO A 600 12.19 -63.15 24.51
C PRO A 600 11.05 -64.10 24.92
N LEU A 601 9.98 -63.56 25.50
CA LEU A 601 8.79 -64.34 25.89
C LEU A 601 7.96 -64.70 24.66
N PHE A 602 7.80 -63.76 23.72
CA PHE A 602 7.10 -64.01 22.46
C PHE A 602 7.88 -64.95 21.52
N ALA A 603 9.21 -64.92 21.53
CA ALA A 603 10.03 -65.85 20.74
C ALA A 603 9.87 -67.33 21.19
N ALA A 604 9.42 -67.55 22.43
CA ALA A 604 9.11 -68.88 22.95
C ALA A 604 7.70 -69.37 22.58
N LEU A 605 6.93 -68.61 21.78
CA LEU A 605 5.58 -68.96 21.32
C LEU A 605 5.56 -69.30 19.82
N PRO A 606 4.83 -70.35 19.40
CA PRO A 606 4.23 -71.41 20.20
C PRO A 606 5.25 -72.51 20.51
N SER A 607 5.30 -72.95 21.77
CA SER A 607 6.15 -74.07 22.24
C SER A 607 5.34 -75.12 23.00
N ARG A 608 5.92 -76.31 23.22
CA ARG A 608 5.29 -77.35 24.07
C ARG A 608 5.16 -76.91 25.54
N GLN A 609 6.03 -76.01 26.00
CA GLN A 609 5.96 -75.38 27.33
C GLN A 609 4.75 -74.44 27.43
N TRP A 610 4.45 -73.69 26.37
CA TRP A 610 3.24 -72.85 26.29
C TRP A 610 1.94 -73.67 26.36
N LEU A 611 1.86 -74.84 25.72
CA LEU A 611 0.67 -75.70 25.81
C LEU A 611 0.43 -76.25 27.24
N SER A 612 1.53 -76.48 27.97
CA SER A 612 1.51 -77.18 29.25
C SER A 612 1.41 -76.25 30.45
N SER A 613 1.84 -74.99 30.34
CA SER A 613 1.94 -74.05 31.47
C SER A 613 1.53 -72.61 31.10
N PRO A 614 0.86 -71.87 32.00
CA PRO A 614 0.50 -70.46 31.81
C PRO A 614 1.67 -69.48 32.06
N GLU A 615 2.79 -69.96 32.58
CA GLU A 615 3.92 -69.15 33.08
C GLU A 615 4.46 -68.15 32.06
N LEU A 616 4.47 -68.52 30.77
CA LEU A 616 4.94 -67.65 29.70
C LEU A 616 4.05 -66.42 29.51
N LEU A 617 2.73 -66.56 29.64
CA LEU A 617 1.79 -65.45 29.52
C LEU A 617 1.69 -64.65 30.82
N GLU A 618 1.77 -65.30 31.98
CA GLU A 618 1.87 -64.61 33.27
C GLU A 618 3.07 -63.67 33.31
N GLY A 619 4.23 -64.12 32.80
CA GLY A 619 5.42 -63.29 32.64
C GLY A 619 5.22 -62.09 31.70
N VAL A 620 4.41 -62.23 30.63
CA VAL A 620 4.04 -61.12 29.74
C VAL A 620 3.13 -60.14 30.48
N CYS A 621 2.12 -60.63 31.20
CA CYS A 621 1.18 -59.83 31.97
C CYS A 621 1.88 -59.03 33.07
N GLU A 622 2.80 -59.64 33.82
CA GLU A 622 3.54 -58.95 34.88
C GLU A 622 4.46 -57.85 34.37
N ARG A 623 5.21 -58.11 33.28
CA ARG A 623 6.10 -57.09 32.68
C ARG A 623 5.29 -55.93 32.10
N THR A 624 4.19 -56.24 31.43
CA THR A 624 3.26 -55.24 30.90
C THR A 624 2.61 -54.41 32.03
N ALA A 625 2.20 -55.05 33.13
CA ALA A 625 1.66 -54.35 34.29
C ALA A 625 2.68 -53.41 34.94
N ARG A 626 3.93 -53.87 35.12
CA ARG A 626 5.04 -53.07 35.64
C ARG A 626 5.36 -51.88 34.74
N PHE A 627 5.48 -52.12 33.44
CA PHE A 627 5.70 -51.08 32.43
C PHE A 627 4.61 -50.00 32.47
N CYS A 628 3.35 -50.42 32.55
CA CYS A 628 2.23 -49.49 32.59
C CYS A 628 2.18 -48.65 33.87
N GLN A 629 2.83 -49.02 34.97
CA GLN A 629 2.83 -48.23 36.22
C GLN A 629 3.50 -46.86 36.04
N ASP A 630 4.47 -46.74 35.15
CA ASP A 630 5.19 -45.49 34.88
C ASP A 630 4.28 -44.40 34.28
N PHE A 631 3.13 -44.78 33.72
CA PHE A 631 2.14 -43.84 33.19
C PHE A 631 1.27 -43.16 34.26
N ARG A 632 1.55 -43.37 35.55
CA ARG A 632 0.74 -42.80 36.66
C ARG A 632 0.73 -41.27 36.70
N HIS A 633 1.76 -40.63 36.18
CA HIS A 633 1.92 -39.17 36.14
C HIS A 633 1.41 -38.54 34.82
N VAL A 634 0.86 -39.34 33.91
CA VAL A 634 0.29 -38.89 32.62
C VAL A 634 -1.20 -38.54 32.81
N ARG A 635 -1.62 -37.38 32.26
CA ARG A 635 -3.02 -36.93 32.32
C ARG A 635 -3.94 -37.66 31.32
N ASN A 636 -5.24 -37.60 31.57
CA ASN A 636 -6.28 -38.02 30.63
C ASN A 636 -6.45 -36.92 29.55
N PRO A 637 -6.62 -37.23 28.24
CA PRO A 637 -6.82 -38.54 27.61
C PRO A 637 -5.56 -39.28 27.16
N ALA A 638 -4.37 -38.67 27.23
CA ALA A 638 -3.12 -39.27 26.75
C ALA A 638 -2.82 -40.64 27.38
N VAL A 639 -3.14 -40.82 28.66
CA VAL A 639 -2.98 -42.11 29.35
C VAL A 639 -3.93 -43.19 28.80
N GLN A 640 -5.12 -42.84 28.33
CA GLN A 640 -6.06 -43.80 27.73
C GLN A 640 -5.57 -44.26 26.36
N LEU A 641 -5.07 -43.33 25.55
CA LEU A 641 -4.46 -43.63 24.26
C LEU A 641 -3.27 -44.58 24.42
N LEU A 642 -2.38 -44.29 25.38
CA LEU A 642 -1.23 -45.16 25.68
C LEU A 642 -1.64 -46.57 26.10
N LEU A 643 -2.66 -46.71 26.96
CA LEU A 643 -3.14 -48.02 27.40
C LEU A 643 -3.81 -48.79 26.26
N ALA A 644 -4.61 -48.12 25.42
CA ALA A 644 -5.26 -48.74 24.26
C ALA A 644 -4.24 -49.20 23.21
N GLU A 645 -3.22 -48.38 22.92
CA GLU A 645 -2.15 -48.76 22.01
C GLU A 645 -1.24 -49.85 22.60
N ALA A 646 -1.04 -49.88 23.93
CA ALA A 646 -0.34 -50.97 24.62
C ALA A 646 -1.10 -52.30 24.49
N GLU A 647 -2.42 -52.30 24.72
CA GLU A 647 -3.29 -53.47 24.52
C GLU A 647 -3.19 -54.00 23.10
N ARG A 648 -3.41 -53.11 22.12
CA ARG A 648 -3.32 -53.45 20.70
C ARG A 648 -1.95 -54.03 20.35
N THR A 649 -0.89 -53.42 20.85
CA THR A 649 0.50 -53.83 20.55
C THR A 649 0.83 -55.20 21.14
N VAL A 650 0.51 -55.45 22.41
CA VAL A 650 0.75 -56.74 23.08
C VAL A 650 -0.04 -57.86 22.40
N VAL A 651 -1.34 -57.65 22.12
CA VAL A 651 -2.20 -58.64 21.46
C VAL A 651 -1.73 -58.95 20.04
N LEU A 652 -1.37 -57.92 19.26
CA LEU A 652 -0.88 -58.14 17.90
C LEU A 652 0.44 -58.91 17.87
N GLN A 653 1.36 -58.66 18.81
CA GLN A 653 2.61 -59.42 18.88
C GLN A 653 2.39 -60.85 19.35
N TYR A 654 1.48 -61.07 20.30
CA TYR A 654 1.06 -62.43 20.69
C TYR A 654 0.53 -63.22 19.48
N LEU A 655 -0.38 -62.63 18.71
CA LEU A 655 -0.91 -63.26 17.49
C LEU A 655 0.16 -63.49 16.43
N ARG A 656 1.06 -62.52 16.20
CA ARG A 656 2.18 -62.68 15.26
C ARG A 656 3.11 -63.82 15.67
N ALA A 657 3.46 -63.92 16.94
CA ALA A 657 4.31 -64.99 17.45
C ALA A 657 3.69 -66.38 17.22
N LEU A 658 2.40 -66.52 17.52
CA LEU A 658 1.65 -67.76 17.28
C LEU A 658 1.59 -68.15 15.80
N MET A 659 1.38 -67.16 14.91
CA MET A 659 1.32 -67.41 13.46
C MET A 659 2.68 -67.71 12.83
N GLN A 660 3.76 -67.13 13.36
CA GLN A 660 5.11 -67.29 12.81
C GLN A 660 5.82 -68.54 13.32
N GLY A 661 5.51 -68.99 14.54
CA GLY A 661 6.15 -70.16 15.10
C GLY A 661 5.52 -71.48 14.65
N ARG A 662 6.29 -72.57 14.76
CA ARG A 662 5.93 -73.89 14.21
C ARG A 662 5.56 -74.85 15.32
N LEU A 663 4.26 -75.04 15.56
CA LEU A 663 3.73 -76.06 16.45
C LEU A 663 2.86 -77.03 15.64
N VAL A 664 3.26 -78.30 15.59
CA VAL A 664 2.48 -79.37 14.92
C VAL A 664 1.74 -80.18 15.98
N CYS A 665 0.42 -80.03 16.05
CA CYS A 665 -0.44 -80.85 16.91
C CYS A 665 -0.66 -82.23 16.28
N ARG A 666 -0.21 -83.29 16.94
CA ARG A 666 -0.20 -84.67 16.43
C ARG A 666 -1.50 -85.43 16.71
N GLY A 667 -2.34 -84.96 17.64
CA GLY A 667 -3.57 -85.64 18.08
C GLY A 667 -4.80 -84.73 18.18
N ALA A 668 -5.98 -85.33 18.39
CA ALA A 668 -7.20 -84.58 18.72
C ALA A 668 -7.08 -83.87 20.08
N ASP A 669 -6.48 -84.53 21.07
CA ASP A 669 -6.31 -83.98 22.43
C ASP A 669 -5.38 -82.76 22.46
N GLU A 670 -4.24 -82.79 21.74
CA GLU A 670 -3.34 -81.64 21.61
C GLU A 670 -4.03 -80.45 20.91
N ARG A 671 -4.97 -80.70 19.98
CA ARG A 671 -5.77 -79.65 19.32
C ARG A 671 -6.78 -79.03 20.28
N THR A 672 -7.45 -79.84 21.09
CA THR A 672 -8.37 -79.35 22.14
C THR A 672 -7.63 -78.57 23.21
N GLN A 673 -6.47 -79.06 23.65
CA GLN A 673 -5.60 -78.38 24.62
C GLN A 673 -5.09 -77.03 24.10
N ALA A 674 -4.67 -76.96 22.83
CA ALA A 674 -4.28 -75.68 22.21
C ALA A 674 -5.44 -74.68 22.13
N ALA A 675 -6.65 -75.15 21.80
CA ALA A 675 -7.84 -74.30 21.75
C ALA A 675 -8.24 -73.77 23.15
N GLU A 676 -8.15 -74.61 24.18
CA GLU A 676 -8.37 -74.19 25.57
C GLU A 676 -7.31 -73.22 26.06
N ARG A 677 -6.03 -73.44 25.73
CA ARG A 677 -4.94 -72.53 26.07
C ARG A 677 -5.15 -71.15 25.45
N LEU A 678 -5.50 -71.08 24.16
CA LEU A 678 -5.82 -69.81 23.50
C LEU A 678 -6.99 -69.05 24.16
N ARG A 679 -8.02 -69.79 24.63
CA ARG A 679 -9.15 -69.18 25.37
C ARG A 679 -8.71 -68.64 26.73
N GLN A 680 -7.89 -69.39 27.46
CA GLN A 680 -7.34 -68.97 28.75
C GLN A 680 -6.43 -67.74 28.58
N ASP A 681 -5.58 -67.76 27.56
CA ASP A 681 -4.65 -66.67 27.26
C ASP A 681 -5.40 -65.38 26.91
N ALA A 682 -6.45 -65.48 26.10
CA ALA A 682 -7.31 -64.34 25.78
C ALA A 682 -8.02 -63.77 27.02
N ALA A 683 -8.45 -64.63 27.95
CA ALA A 683 -9.07 -64.19 29.20
C ALA A 683 -8.07 -63.45 30.11
N GLN A 684 -6.85 -63.97 30.25
CA GLN A 684 -5.80 -63.35 31.06
C GLN A 684 -5.39 -61.97 30.53
N LEU A 685 -5.19 -61.83 29.21
CA LEU A 685 -4.90 -60.52 28.59
C LEU A 685 -6.04 -59.54 28.79
N ARG A 686 -7.29 -60.00 28.66
CA ARG A 686 -8.48 -59.17 28.89
C ARG A 686 -8.56 -58.69 30.34
N GLU A 687 -8.31 -59.56 31.32
CA GLU A 687 -8.31 -59.20 32.74
C GLU A 687 -7.22 -58.20 33.09
N LEU A 688 -6.01 -58.36 32.53
CA LEU A 688 -4.91 -57.42 32.70
C LEU A 688 -5.30 -55.99 32.30
N PHE A 689 -5.74 -55.80 31.05
CA PHE A 689 -6.02 -54.44 30.55
C PHE A 689 -7.28 -53.85 31.19
N LEU A 690 -8.32 -54.65 31.48
CA LEU A 690 -9.46 -54.20 32.27
C LEU A 690 -9.04 -53.79 33.69
N GLY A 691 -8.09 -54.51 34.31
CA GLY A 691 -7.52 -54.19 35.61
C GLY A 691 -6.71 -52.89 35.60
N LEU A 692 -5.86 -52.68 34.59
CA LEU A 692 -5.06 -51.46 34.42
C LEU A 692 -5.91 -50.21 34.18
N VAL A 693 -7.03 -50.37 33.47
CA VAL A 693 -8.04 -49.33 33.32
C VAL A 693 -8.71 -49.09 34.68
N ARG A 694 -9.37 -50.10 35.27
CA ARG A 694 -10.17 -49.97 36.52
C ARG A 694 -9.39 -49.45 37.72
N THR A 695 -8.17 -49.94 37.96
CA THR A 695 -7.33 -49.49 39.09
C THR A 695 -6.99 -48.00 39.03
N ARG A 696 -7.02 -47.40 37.83
CA ARG A 696 -6.81 -45.95 37.62
C ARG A 696 -8.08 -45.12 37.78
N TRP A 697 -9.24 -45.65 37.38
CA TRP A 697 -10.53 -44.99 37.64
C TRP A 697 -10.93 -45.05 39.13
N ALA A 698 -10.64 -46.17 39.80
CA ALA A 698 -11.00 -46.37 41.22
C ALA A 698 -10.19 -45.51 42.20
N ARG A 699 -8.92 -45.18 41.89
CA ARG A 699 -8.08 -44.34 42.77
C ARG A 699 -8.39 -42.84 42.71
N ARG A 700 -9.25 -42.37 41.79
CA ARG A 700 -9.59 -40.93 41.67
C ARG A 700 -11.07 -40.60 41.74
N TRP A 701 -11.94 -41.59 41.82
CA TRP A 701 -13.38 -41.39 41.99
C TRP A 701 -13.97 -42.23 43.13
N ALA A 702 -13.34 -42.20 44.30
CA ALA A 702 -14.01 -42.59 45.56
C ALA A 702 -15.12 -41.58 45.96
N GLY A 703 -15.74 -40.89 44.99
CA GLY A 703 -16.64 -39.78 45.25
C GLY A 703 -17.63 -39.40 44.15
N VAL A 704 -17.62 -40.00 42.95
CA VAL A 704 -18.74 -39.82 42.00
C VAL A 704 -19.11 -41.15 41.37
N SER A 705 -20.31 -41.60 41.73
CA SER A 705 -21.04 -42.69 41.12
C SER A 705 -21.38 -42.34 39.68
N VAL A 706 -20.98 -43.16 38.72
CA VAL A 706 -21.53 -43.12 37.36
C VAL A 706 -21.95 -44.53 36.98
N VAL A 707 -23.25 -44.79 37.17
CA VAL A 707 -24.04 -45.61 36.25
C VAL A 707 -24.39 -44.69 35.08
N GLY A 708 -24.07 -45.12 33.86
CA GLY A 708 -24.30 -44.38 32.61
C GLY A 708 -23.45 -44.96 31.49
#